data_AF-A0A941D8C3-F1
#
_entry.id   AF-A0A941D8C3-F1
#
_cell.length_a   1.000
_cell.length_b   1.000
_cell.length_c   1.000
_cell.angle_alpha   90.00
_cell.angle_beta   90.00
_cell.angle_gamma   90.00
#
_symmetry.space_group_name_H-M   'P 1'
#
loop_
_entity.id
_entity.type
_entity.pdbx_description
1 polymer ?
#
loop_
_entity_poly.entity_id
_entity_poly.type
_entity_poly.pdbx_seq_one_letter_code
_entity_poly.pdbx_strand_id
1 'polypeptide(L)'
;ASGSDEEVRSDVVDLEGRPHVVGVTWPEGEVSETATVELREEREGEWGAWQEIHVEAEEGPDPGTEEAEQARAGTMPWVSTADALQVRVVGDDESDGEAARLDVVDTTVTAADEAVTADVRGGAAAAASRPTIHSRAAWGADESIRRGSPSTGEVKAAIVHHTAGSNNYSQSQVPGILRGIYSFHVKGNGWNDIGYNYLVDKFGGVWEGRYGGTTRDISGAHAAPFNSSSFGISVLGDFTSYTPPAAVPAALDGVIGWRLGLKGIDPAGTTYLEGEGTSPTVIGHRDVNQTSCPGARLHAMLPSIRTDARAAQGTMLYQPSINRTRYGYGSAGVTVATAASRALTWRLTVTSPCSDGPVAESSGKRSGAGAFTASWNGRRADGSFVPPGRYTVTLTGASGTGTRATALSSSWTLDVVARSDSPPSLCPPRLSGRDRYAVAVSAAVEKDSRTRRVVLVNGASGKMADALVAGPLARSDDAVLLLTRAGSLPAVTRSEIVRRGVTDVTVVGGTASVSSTVVRELRSAGVSRVERVEGESRYEVAANVARRMAGGAPVTDVVAASGQEGRMADGLVLSGPAAALGRPILLLRSGEVPEATAAAVAELGVRRTVVAGGTATVSAEVLADLPRATRLSGTSRYAVSATVASWARGQGVDVSGVLVSSGVDAALADTLSGGQLARPILYVRADAYPRAVRTWLAGAATDEVTVLGGTSSVSMVTGGAVLATVTR
;
A
#
# COMPACT_ATOMS: atom_id res chain seq x y z
N ALA A 1 40.30 46.45 -25.71
CA ALA A 1 41.18 45.67 -26.60
C ALA A 1 40.27 44.75 -27.37
N SER A 2 40.31 44.79 -28.71
CA SER A 2 39.60 43.85 -29.56
C SER A 2 40.38 42.52 -29.51
N GLY A 3 39.95 41.60 -28.65
CA GLY A 3 40.30 40.19 -28.83
C GLY A 3 39.59 39.72 -30.10
N SER A 4 40.30 39.02 -30.98
CA SER A 4 39.66 38.25 -32.04
C SER A 4 39.07 37.01 -31.39
N ASP A 5 37.77 36.78 -31.55
CA ASP A 5 37.16 35.50 -31.17
C ASP A 5 37.90 34.38 -31.94
N GLU A 6 38.43 33.41 -31.21
CA GLU A 6 39.11 32.24 -31.78
C GLU A 6 38.05 31.16 -32.10
N GLU A 7 38.20 30.48 -33.25
CA GLU A 7 37.22 29.52 -33.76
C GLU A 7 37.87 28.17 -34.06
N VAL A 8 37.38 27.10 -33.40
CA VAL A 8 37.77 25.71 -33.68
C VAL A 8 36.61 25.00 -34.35
N ARG A 9 36.85 24.42 -35.53
CA ARG A 9 35.84 23.67 -36.31
C ARG A 9 36.07 22.17 -36.24
N SER A 10 34.99 21.41 -36.15
CA SER A 10 35.03 19.98 -36.38
C SER A 10 35.29 19.67 -37.86
N ASP A 11 35.74 18.44 -38.13
CA ASP A 11 35.56 17.82 -39.44
C ASP A 11 34.07 17.75 -39.80
N VAL A 12 33.77 17.67 -41.09
CA VAL A 12 32.40 17.43 -41.56
C VAL A 12 32.00 16.00 -41.19
N VAL A 13 30.86 15.88 -40.51
CA VAL A 13 30.30 14.58 -40.12
C VAL A 13 29.20 14.22 -41.09
N ASP A 14 29.41 13.15 -41.86
CA ASP A 14 28.39 12.56 -42.74
C ASP A 14 27.37 11.79 -41.89
N LEU A 15 26.09 12.15 -42.04
CA LEU A 15 24.97 11.56 -41.33
C LEU A 15 24.18 10.59 -42.22
N GLU A 16 24.50 10.52 -43.51
CA GLU A 16 23.84 9.70 -44.52
C GLU A 16 22.31 9.89 -44.57
N GLY A 17 21.82 11.09 -44.24
CA GLY A 17 20.39 11.42 -44.17
C GLY A 17 19.63 10.71 -43.04
N ARG A 18 20.34 10.12 -42.07
CA ARG A 18 19.76 9.41 -40.91
C ARG A 18 19.66 10.35 -39.70
N PRO A 19 18.68 10.17 -38.80
CA PRO A 19 18.61 11.00 -37.62
C PRO A 19 19.79 10.72 -36.68
N HIS A 20 20.34 11.77 -36.10
CA HIS A 20 21.43 11.71 -35.14
C HIS A 20 21.14 12.63 -33.97
N VAL A 21 21.66 12.28 -32.79
CA VAL A 21 21.71 13.19 -31.65
C VAL A 21 23.15 13.67 -31.50
N VAL A 22 23.30 14.98 -31.39
CA VAL A 22 24.60 15.65 -31.43
C VAL A 22 24.70 16.56 -30.21
N GLY A 23 25.88 16.61 -29.61
CA GLY A 23 26.19 17.59 -28.59
C GLY A 23 27.68 17.74 -28.40
N VAL A 24 28.08 18.80 -27.71
CA VAL A 24 29.48 19.08 -27.39
C VAL A 24 29.67 19.03 -25.89
N THR A 25 30.76 18.43 -25.43
CA THR A 25 31.06 18.26 -24.01
C THR A 25 32.52 18.57 -23.68
N TRP A 26 32.76 19.10 -22.48
CA TRP A 26 34.09 19.48 -21.98
C TRP A 26 34.42 18.77 -20.67
N PRO A 27 35.71 18.56 -20.35
CA PRO A 27 36.12 18.30 -18.98
C PRO A 27 35.70 19.43 -18.03
N GLU A 28 35.62 19.14 -16.73
CA GLU A 28 35.21 20.13 -15.73
C GLU A 28 36.17 21.32 -15.69
N GLY A 29 35.63 22.55 -15.81
CA GLY A 29 36.39 23.79 -15.74
C GLY A 29 37.18 24.16 -17.00
N GLU A 30 37.02 23.42 -18.11
CA GLU A 30 37.75 23.64 -19.38
C GLU A 30 36.91 24.35 -20.45
N VAL A 31 35.82 25.02 -20.08
CA VAL A 31 35.03 25.87 -20.98
C VAL A 31 34.76 27.21 -20.33
N SER A 32 35.05 28.31 -21.05
CA SER A 32 34.75 29.66 -20.60
C SER A 32 33.25 29.97 -20.62
N GLU A 33 32.80 30.89 -19.77
CA GLU A 33 31.39 31.35 -19.75
C GLU A 33 30.99 32.12 -21.03
N THR A 34 31.97 32.54 -21.85
CA THR A 34 31.76 33.27 -23.10
C THR A 34 31.80 32.38 -24.33
N ALA A 35 32.21 31.11 -24.19
CA ALA A 35 32.23 30.16 -25.29
C ALA A 35 30.83 29.87 -25.82
N THR A 36 30.67 29.95 -27.14
CA THR A 36 29.44 29.57 -27.85
C THR A 36 29.72 28.37 -28.75
N VAL A 37 28.74 27.47 -28.85
CA VAL A 37 28.77 26.40 -29.85
C VAL A 37 27.81 26.76 -30.94
N GLU A 38 28.23 26.61 -32.19
CA GLU A 38 27.35 26.72 -33.32
C GLU A 38 27.44 25.48 -34.20
N LEU A 39 26.31 25.10 -34.79
CA LEU A 39 26.19 24.00 -35.72
C LEU A 39 25.56 24.49 -37.02
N ARG A 40 26.00 23.93 -38.14
CA ARG A 40 25.30 24.05 -39.42
C ARG A 40 25.05 22.67 -40.00
N GLU A 41 24.00 22.58 -40.79
CA GLU A 41 23.54 21.33 -41.40
C GLU A 41 23.57 21.47 -42.93
N GLU A 42 23.99 20.40 -43.61
CA GLU A 42 23.91 20.26 -45.06
C GLU A 42 22.67 19.46 -45.43
N ARG A 43 21.87 19.96 -46.37
CA ARG A 43 20.73 19.24 -46.94
C ARG A 43 20.76 19.37 -48.45
N GLU A 44 20.64 18.24 -49.14
CA GLU A 44 20.61 18.18 -50.60
C GLU A 44 21.83 18.87 -51.26
N GLY A 45 23.00 18.84 -50.59
CA GLY A 45 24.24 19.47 -51.06
C GLY A 45 24.40 20.95 -50.70
N GLU A 46 23.47 21.54 -49.93
CA GLU A 46 23.51 22.95 -49.54
C GLU A 46 23.65 23.12 -48.01
N TRP A 47 24.64 23.91 -47.60
CA TRP A 47 24.86 24.25 -46.20
C TRP A 47 23.91 25.37 -45.74
N GLY A 48 23.24 25.13 -44.62
CA GLY A 48 22.48 26.15 -43.90
C GLY A 48 23.36 27.18 -43.18
N ALA A 49 22.71 28.16 -42.56
CA ALA A 49 23.36 29.10 -41.66
C ALA A 49 23.84 28.40 -40.38
N TRP A 50 24.86 28.98 -39.73
CA TRP A 50 25.25 28.59 -38.38
C TRP A 50 24.13 28.91 -37.39
N GLN A 51 23.87 27.96 -36.50
CA GLN A 51 22.84 28.02 -35.46
C GLN A 51 23.49 27.71 -34.13
N GLU A 52 23.27 28.58 -33.15
CA GLU A 52 23.81 28.39 -31.81
C GLU A 52 23.15 27.18 -31.12
N ILE A 53 23.98 26.39 -30.44
CA ILE A 53 23.58 25.38 -29.48
C ILE A 53 24.12 25.83 -28.13
N HIS A 54 23.26 26.27 -27.22
CA HIS A 54 23.71 26.81 -25.94
C HIS A 54 24.46 25.77 -25.12
N VAL A 55 25.58 26.21 -24.52
CA VAL A 55 26.28 25.49 -23.45
C VAL A 55 25.52 25.76 -22.17
N GLU A 56 24.96 24.72 -21.56
CA GLU A 56 23.98 24.89 -20.49
C GLU A 56 24.52 24.25 -19.21
N ALA A 57 25.32 25.01 -18.44
CA ALA A 57 25.85 24.53 -17.15
C ALA A 57 24.74 24.20 -16.13
N GLU A 58 23.55 24.79 -16.32
CA GLU A 58 22.39 24.61 -15.45
C GLU A 58 21.42 23.49 -15.91
N GLU A 59 21.58 22.97 -17.14
CA GLU A 59 20.94 21.73 -17.59
C GLU A 59 21.75 20.53 -17.10
N GLY A 60 21.74 20.28 -15.78
CA GLY A 60 22.53 19.19 -15.19
C GLY A 60 22.02 18.70 -13.84
N PRO A 61 22.72 17.74 -13.20
CA PRO A 61 22.43 17.27 -11.85
C PRO A 61 22.54 18.40 -10.82
N ASP A 62 21.79 18.32 -9.72
CA ASP A 62 21.85 19.34 -8.65
C ASP A 62 23.28 19.41 -8.04
N PRO A 63 23.83 20.61 -7.80
CA PRO A 63 25.15 20.79 -7.20
C PRO A 63 25.29 20.06 -5.86
N GLY A 64 26.48 19.50 -5.61
CA GLY A 64 26.78 18.75 -4.38
C GLY A 64 26.22 17.32 -4.34
N THR A 65 25.69 16.81 -5.45
CA THR A 65 25.34 15.39 -5.60
C THR A 65 26.51 14.58 -6.18
N GLU A 66 26.59 13.27 -5.87
CA GLU A 66 27.59 12.36 -6.45
C GLU A 66 27.57 12.33 -7.99
N GLU A 67 26.41 12.62 -8.59
CA GLU A 67 26.26 12.71 -10.03
C GLU A 67 26.87 13.98 -10.60
N ALA A 68 26.72 15.13 -9.91
CA ALA A 68 27.31 16.39 -10.32
C ALA A 68 28.85 16.34 -10.29
N GLU A 69 29.44 15.61 -9.34
CA GLU A 69 30.90 15.41 -9.24
C GLU A 69 31.51 14.66 -10.44
N GLN A 70 30.69 13.95 -11.22
CA GLN A 70 31.13 13.19 -12.39
C GLN A 70 30.58 13.77 -13.69
N ALA A 71 29.85 14.88 -13.61
CA ALA A 71 29.21 15.51 -14.74
C ALA A 71 30.22 16.36 -15.52
N ARG A 72 30.03 16.39 -16.83
CA ARG A 72 30.80 17.21 -17.77
C ARG A 72 29.91 18.34 -18.26
N ALA A 73 30.49 19.53 -18.38
CA ALA A 73 29.81 20.64 -19.04
C ALA A 73 29.49 20.24 -20.49
N GLY A 74 28.35 20.68 -20.99
CA GLY A 74 27.96 20.35 -22.35
C GLY A 74 26.76 21.13 -22.85
N THR A 75 26.48 20.97 -24.14
CA THR A 75 25.32 21.55 -24.78
C THR A 75 24.06 20.73 -24.52
N MET A 76 22.89 21.32 -24.76
CA MET A 76 21.65 20.57 -24.91
C MET A 76 21.72 19.60 -26.11
N PRO A 77 20.98 18.47 -26.12
CA PRO A 77 20.99 17.53 -27.23
C PRO A 77 20.31 18.13 -28.48
N TRP A 78 21.06 18.15 -29.59
CA TRP A 78 20.58 18.56 -30.91
C TRP A 78 20.12 17.37 -31.73
N VAL A 79 18.86 17.35 -32.16
CA VAL A 79 18.34 16.30 -33.04
C VAL A 79 18.53 16.72 -34.49
N SER A 80 19.45 16.08 -35.21
CA SER A 80 19.64 16.31 -36.65
C SER A 80 18.93 15.25 -37.49
N THR A 81 18.56 15.65 -38.70
CA THR A 81 18.01 14.79 -39.78
C THR A 81 18.63 15.19 -41.13
N ALA A 82 19.79 15.86 -41.08
CA ALA A 82 20.49 16.39 -42.23
C ALA A 82 21.33 15.32 -42.93
N ASP A 83 21.89 15.64 -44.10
CA ASP A 83 22.80 14.75 -44.81
C ASP A 83 24.21 14.78 -44.19
N ALA A 84 24.66 15.97 -43.78
CA ALA A 84 25.89 16.16 -43.03
C ALA A 84 25.75 17.31 -42.01
N LEU A 85 26.65 17.37 -41.04
CA LEU A 85 26.76 18.50 -40.12
C LEU A 85 28.21 18.93 -39.91
N GLN A 86 28.37 20.16 -39.42
CA GLN A 86 29.63 20.66 -38.90
C GLN A 86 29.37 21.49 -37.66
N VAL A 87 30.24 21.36 -36.66
CA VAL A 87 30.18 22.12 -35.40
C VAL A 87 31.40 23.03 -35.30
N ARG A 88 31.21 24.17 -34.67
CA ARG A 88 32.29 25.06 -34.25
C ARG A 88 32.11 25.52 -32.82
N VAL A 89 33.22 25.72 -32.14
CA VAL A 89 33.29 26.41 -30.85
C VAL A 89 33.92 27.77 -31.11
N VAL A 90 33.26 28.83 -30.66
CA VAL A 90 33.73 30.22 -30.78
C VAL A 90 33.87 30.78 -29.37
N GLY A 91 35.08 31.20 -28.99
CA GLY A 91 35.38 31.68 -27.64
C GLY A 91 36.50 32.71 -27.62
N ASP A 92 36.79 33.23 -26.43
CA ASP A 92 37.89 34.18 -26.21
C ASP A 92 39.28 33.50 -26.28
N ASP A 93 39.34 32.17 -26.15
CA ASP A 93 40.56 31.36 -26.15
C ASP A 93 40.37 30.09 -27.01
N GLU A 94 41.36 29.76 -27.85
CA GLU A 94 41.33 28.57 -28.71
C GLU A 94 41.24 27.26 -27.90
N SER A 95 41.72 27.27 -26.65
CA SER A 95 41.63 26.11 -25.75
C SER A 95 40.19 25.69 -25.42
N ASP A 96 39.22 26.60 -25.48
CA ASP A 96 37.79 26.27 -25.34
C ASP A 96 37.36 25.29 -26.45
N GLY A 97 37.91 25.44 -27.65
CA GLY A 97 37.63 24.56 -28.77
C GLY A 97 38.46 23.27 -28.77
N GLU A 98 39.72 23.33 -28.35
CA GLU A 98 40.60 22.15 -28.29
C GLU A 98 40.18 21.13 -27.22
N ALA A 99 39.64 21.60 -26.09
CA ALA A 99 39.12 20.75 -25.02
C ALA A 99 37.74 20.14 -25.33
N ALA A 100 37.05 20.67 -26.34
CA ALA A 100 35.71 20.26 -26.72
C ALA A 100 35.69 18.86 -27.35
N ARG A 101 34.74 18.02 -26.91
CA ARG A 101 34.45 16.74 -27.55
C ARG A 101 33.10 16.79 -28.24
N LEU A 102 33.10 16.55 -29.55
CA LEU A 102 31.88 16.35 -30.34
C LEU A 102 31.38 14.91 -30.14
N ASP A 103 30.21 14.76 -29.53
CA ASP A 103 29.51 13.49 -29.37
C ASP A 103 28.41 13.38 -30.45
N VAL A 104 28.54 12.41 -31.37
CA VAL A 104 27.56 12.11 -32.41
C VAL A 104 27.01 10.71 -32.19
N VAL A 105 25.70 10.60 -31.95
CA VAL A 105 25.04 9.32 -31.66
C VAL A 105 24.12 8.94 -32.81
N ASP A 106 24.42 7.82 -33.46
CA ASP A 106 23.56 7.20 -34.48
C ASP A 106 22.25 6.71 -33.83
N THR A 107 21.12 7.11 -34.42
CA THR A 107 19.78 6.76 -33.94
C THR A 107 18.99 5.88 -34.92
N THR A 108 19.69 5.09 -35.74
CA THR A 108 19.12 4.21 -36.77
C THR A 108 17.87 3.47 -36.26
N VAL A 109 16.81 3.57 -37.05
CA VAL A 109 15.53 2.91 -36.80
C VAL A 109 15.70 1.41 -36.95
N THR A 110 15.26 0.68 -35.93
CA THR A 110 15.26 -0.78 -35.89
C THR A 110 13.84 -1.30 -36.14
N ALA A 111 13.71 -2.57 -36.52
CA ALA A 111 12.40 -3.22 -36.65
C ALA A 111 11.58 -3.20 -35.34
N ALA A 112 12.25 -3.15 -34.19
CA ALA A 112 11.59 -3.01 -32.89
C ALA A 112 10.94 -1.62 -32.73
N ASP A 113 11.56 -0.57 -33.29
CA ASP A 113 11.03 0.80 -33.22
C ASP A 113 9.74 0.93 -34.03
N GLU A 114 9.71 0.33 -35.23
CA GLU A 114 8.50 0.29 -36.06
C GLU A 114 7.33 -0.39 -35.36
N ALA A 115 7.58 -1.51 -34.68
CA ALA A 115 6.56 -2.25 -33.93
C ALA A 115 5.93 -1.43 -32.79
N VAL A 116 6.74 -0.64 -32.09
CA VAL A 116 6.29 0.21 -30.99
C VAL A 116 5.40 1.35 -31.52
N THR A 117 5.74 1.93 -32.67
CA THR A 117 4.93 3.01 -33.26
C THR A 117 3.56 2.57 -33.77
N ALA A 118 3.42 1.30 -34.17
CA ALA A 118 2.12 0.76 -34.55
C ALA A 118 1.15 0.69 -33.35
N ASP A 119 1.68 0.42 -32.15
CA ASP A 119 0.90 0.31 -30.90
C ASP A 119 0.45 1.69 -30.37
N VAL A 120 1.27 2.73 -30.60
CA VAL A 120 0.97 4.14 -30.23
C VAL A 120 -0.30 4.67 -30.93
N ARG A 121 -0.62 4.19 -32.15
CA ARG A 121 -1.79 4.63 -32.93
C ARG A 121 -3.15 4.17 -32.35
N GLY A 122 -3.16 3.25 -31.38
CA GLY A 122 -4.38 2.60 -30.88
C GLY A 122 -4.97 3.15 -29.58
N GLY A 123 -4.34 4.14 -28.92
CA GLY A 123 -4.71 4.54 -27.56
C GLY A 123 -5.46 5.87 -27.45
N ALA A 124 -6.78 5.87 -27.61
CA ALA A 124 -7.62 7.00 -27.19
C ALA A 124 -8.64 6.56 -26.13
N ALA A 125 -8.52 7.05 -24.90
CA ALA A 125 -9.66 7.18 -23.98
C ALA A 125 -9.43 8.10 -22.78
N ALA A 126 -10.47 8.90 -22.55
CA ALA A 126 -10.78 9.84 -21.48
C ALA A 126 -10.63 9.39 -20.01
N ALA A 127 -10.52 10.43 -19.17
CA ALA A 127 -10.78 10.54 -17.71
C ALA A 127 -9.66 10.10 -16.73
N ALA A 128 -8.86 11.09 -16.30
CA ALA A 128 -8.09 11.20 -15.04
C ALA A 128 -7.67 9.89 -14.34
N SER A 129 -7.05 8.99 -15.09
CA SER A 129 -6.30 7.82 -14.66
C SER A 129 -5.01 7.85 -15.49
N ARG A 130 -3.88 7.47 -14.89
CA ARG A 130 -2.51 7.57 -15.45
C ARG A 130 -2.49 7.55 -17.00
N PRO A 131 -1.93 8.58 -17.68
CA PRO A 131 -1.88 8.60 -19.14
C PRO A 131 -1.07 7.41 -19.66
N THR A 132 -1.27 7.06 -20.93
CA THR A 132 -0.38 6.09 -21.59
C THR A 132 1.04 6.65 -21.59
N ILE A 133 1.93 5.95 -20.90
CA ILE A 133 3.35 6.28 -20.86
C ILE A 133 4.09 5.04 -21.37
N HIS A 134 4.76 5.19 -22.50
CA HIS A 134 5.61 4.16 -23.07
C HIS A 134 6.82 3.95 -22.18
N SER A 135 7.07 2.69 -21.79
CA SER A 135 8.13 2.35 -20.86
C SER A 135 9.52 2.51 -21.49
N ARG A 136 10.56 2.50 -20.65
CA ARG A 136 11.96 2.41 -21.09
C ARG A 136 12.23 1.22 -22.00
N ALA A 137 11.65 0.07 -21.69
CA ALA A 137 11.73 -1.11 -22.54
C ALA A 137 11.07 -0.89 -23.91
N ALA A 138 10.01 -0.08 -23.99
CA ALA A 138 9.31 0.19 -25.25
C ALA A 138 10.15 1.04 -26.22
N TRP A 139 10.97 1.98 -25.74
CA TRP A 139 11.89 2.72 -26.62
C TRP A 139 13.29 2.08 -26.73
N GLY A 140 13.48 0.91 -26.12
CA GLY A 140 14.74 0.17 -26.21
C GLY A 140 15.88 0.80 -25.39
N ALA A 141 15.58 1.36 -24.21
CA ALA A 141 16.60 1.87 -23.31
C ALA A 141 17.63 0.80 -22.96
N ASP A 142 18.91 1.08 -23.20
CA ASP A 142 20.00 0.20 -22.78
C ASP A 142 20.29 0.41 -21.29
N GLU A 143 19.60 -0.33 -20.42
CA GLU A 143 19.78 -0.19 -18.97
C GLU A 143 21.20 -0.52 -18.49
N SER A 144 22.06 -1.12 -19.33
CA SER A 144 23.44 -1.45 -18.97
C SER A 144 24.38 -0.23 -18.93
N ILE A 145 24.03 0.86 -19.63
CA ILE A 145 24.86 2.09 -19.61
C ILE A 145 24.57 2.98 -18.40
N ARG A 146 23.46 2.77 -17.69
CA ARG A 146 23.08 3.56 -16.51
C ARG A 146 24.17 3.47 -15.42
N ARG A 147 24.72 4.60 -15.00
CA ARG A 147 25.90 4.64 -14.10
C ARG A 147 25.56 4.59 -12.60
N GLY A 148 24.32 4.88 -12.22
CA GLY A 148 23.93 5.00 -10.82
C GLY A 148 22.48 4.61 -10.51
N SER A 149 22.19 4.45 -9.21
CA SER A 149 20.82 4.31 -8.73
C SER A 149 20.10 5.66 -8.74
N PRO A 150 18.79 5.72 -9.06
CA PRO A 150 18.09 6.99 -9.15
C PRO A 150 17.84 7.60 -7.76
N SER A 151 18.23 8.86 -7.62
CA SER A 151 17.95 9.69 -6.44
C SER A 151 16.47 10.08 -6.38
N THR A 152 15.97 10.35 -5.17
CA THR A 152 14.57 10.76 -4.94
C THR A 152 14.47 12.19 -4.45
N GLY A 153 13.41 12.89 -4.87
CA GLY A 153 13.07 14.25 -4.47
C GLY A 153 11.63 14.38 -3.95
N GLU A 154 11.19 15.62 -3.74
CA GLU A 154 9.81 16.00 -3.39
C GLU A 154 9.22 16.83 -4.53
N VAL A 155 8.37 16.23 -5.36
CA VAL A 155 7.76 16.94 -6.49
C VAL A 155 6.85 18.06 -6.00
N LYS A 156 7.22 19.30 -6.31
CA LYS A 156 6.46 20.55 -6.07
C LYS A 156 6.02 21.22 -7.36
N ALA A 157 6.79 21.10 -8.44
CA ALA A 157 6.53 21.73 -9.74
C ALA A 157 6.81 20.79 -10.92
N ALA A 158 6.31 21.17 -12.09
CA ALA A 158 6.67 20.59 -13.39
C ALA A 158 7.46 21.63 -14.20
N ILE A 159 8.63 21.25 -14.71
CA ILE A 159 9.45 22.10 -15.58
C ILE A 159 9.38 21.56 -17.00
N VAL A 160 8.89 22.38 -17.92
CA VAL A 160 8.70 22.05 -19.33
C VAL A 160 9.93 22.51 -20.12
N HIS A 161 10.50 21.55 -20.83
CA HIS A 161 11.68 21.66 -21.66
C HIS A 161 11.34 21.39 -23.12
N HIS A 162 12.27 21.74 -23.99
CA HIS A 162 12.35 21.18 -25.33
C HIS A 162 13.75 20.65 -25.59
N THR A 163 13.93 19.83 -26.62
CA THR A 163 15.27 19.58 -27.18
C THR A 163 15.63 20.71 -28.15
N ALA A 164 16.75 20.58 -28.87
CA ALA A 164 17.08 21.48 -29.98
C ALA A 164 17.06 20.74 -31.33
N GLY A 165 17.14 21.52 -32.42
CA GLY A 165 17.28 21.01 -33.78
C GLY A 165 15.97 20.72 -34.51
N SER A 166 15.96 19.62 -35.27
CA SER A 166 14.95 19.34 -36.28
C SER A 166 13.59 18.94 -35.72
N ASN A 167 12.54 19.54 -36.28
CA ASN A 167 11.16 19.10 -36.12
C ASN A 167 10.70 18.12 -37.20
N ASN A 168 11.58 17.68 -38.12
CA ASN A 168 11.19 16.88 -39.30
C ASN A 168 11.26 15.37 -39.09
N TYR A 169 11.56 14.89 -37.88
CA TYR A 169 11.59 13.46 -37.57
C TYR A 169 10.21 12.80 -37.74
N SER A 170 10.20 11.53 -38.13
CA SER A 170 9.01 10.69 -38.25
C SER A 170 8.71 9.97 -36.92
N GLN A 171 7.51 9.41 -36.80
CA GLN A 171 7.11 8.71 -35.57
C GLN A 171 8.01 7.51 -35.28
N SER A 172 8.43 6.76 -36.30
CA SER A 172 9.32 5.59 -36.16
C SER A 172 10.73 5.95 -35.72
N GLN A 173 11.14 7.22 -35.87
CA GLN A 173 12.44 7.70 -35.43
C GLN A 173 12.46 8.11 -33.95
N VAL A 174 11.31 8.23 -33.28
CA VAL A 174 11.23 8.68 -31.89
C VAL A 174 12.04 7.78 -30.94
N PRO A 175 11.88 6.44 -30.91
CA PRO A 175 12.67 5.59 -30.02
C PRO A 175 14.18 5.72 -30.22
N GLY A 176 14.62 5.85 -31.48
CA GLY A 176 16.01 6.10 -31.82
C GLY A 176 16.52 7.39 -31.19
N ILE A 177 15.79 8.50 -31.38
CA ILE A 177 16.13 9.80 -30.81
C ILE A 177 16.23 9.73 -29.27
N LEU A 178 15.30 9.03 -28.61
CA LEU A 178 15.34 8.81 -27.16
C LEU A 178 16.61 8.07 -26.71
N ARG A 179 17.02 7.01 -27.43
CA ARG A 179 18.28 6.31 -27.18
C ARG A 179 19.50 7.20 -27.43
N GLY A 180 19.45 8.05 -28.45
CA GLY A 180 20.48 9.04 -28.74
C GLY A 180 20.70 10.01 -27.59
N ILE A 181 19.62 10.63 -27.11
CA ILE A 181 19.64 11.55 -25.95
C ILE A 181 20.12 10.82 -24.69
N TYR A 182 19.64 9.59 -24.46
CA TYR A 182 20.08 8.80 -23.32
C TYR A 182 21.59 8.50 -23.35
N SER A 183 22.10 8.07 -24.51
CA SER A 183 23.53 7.82 -24.69
C SER A 183 24.36 9.10 -24.55
N PHE A 184 23.89 10.23 -25.07
CA PHE A 184 24.56 11.52 -24.93
C PHE A 184 24.64 11.94 -23.45
N HIS A 185 23.54 11.94 -22.71
CA HIS A 185 23.57 12.30 -21.29
C HIS A 185 24.51 11.39 -20.47
N VAL A 186 24.50 10.08 -20.73
CA VAL A 186 25.30 9.13 -19.94
C VAL A 186 26.79 9.13 -20.34
N LYS A 187 27.09 9.05 -21.64
CA LYS A 187 28.46 8.88 -22.15
C LYS A 187 29.12 10.22 -22.50
N GLY A 188 28.33 11.19 -22.95
CA GLY A 188 28.71 12.58 -23.20
C GLY A 188 28.87 13.35 -21.89
N ASN A 189 27.74 13.73 -21.28
CA ASN A 189 27.70 14.55 -20.07
C ASN A 189 28.09 13.81 -18.79
N GLY A 190 28.20 12.48 -18.82
CA GLY A 190 28.58 11.70 -17.65
C GLY A 190 27.48 11.51 -16.61
N TRP A 191 26.22 11.82 -16.93
CA TRP A 191 25.12 11.67 -16.00
C TRP A 191 24.80 10.21 -15.71
N ASN A 192 24.06 9.96 -14.62
CA ASN A 192 23.68 8.63 -14.20
C ASN A 192 22.64 8.00 -15.13
N ASP A 193 21.80 8.82 -15.75
CA ASP A 193 20.70 8.41 -16.64
C ASP A 193 20.28 9.59 -17.54
N ILE A 194 19.29 9.41 -18.40
CA ILE A 194 18.63 10.52 -19.11
C ILE A 194 18.09 11.55 -18.10
N GLY A 195 18.40 12.85 -18.31
CA GLY A 195 18.11 13.90 -17.32
C GLY A 195 16.62 14.19 -17.08
N TYR A 196 15.77 14.00 -18.09
CA TYR A 196 14.33 14.28 -18.00
C TYR A 196 13.54 13.10 -17.45
N ASN A 197 12.54 13.36 -16.61
CA ASN A 197 11.66 12.31 -16.08
C ASN A 197 10.72 11.75 -17.18
N TYR A 198 10.28 12.62 -18.08
CA TYR A 198 9.41 12.28 -19.20
C TYR A 198 9.87 12.97 -20.47
N LEU A 199 9.59 12.36 -21.62
CA LEU A 199 9.75 12.98 -22.92
C LEU A 199 8.43 12.92 -23.70
N VAL A 200 8.15 13.97 -24.47
CA VAL A 200 6.94 14.08 -25.31
C VAL A 200 7.36 14.30 -26.75
N ASP A 201 6.90 13.45 -27.66
CA ASP A 201 7.12 13.67 -29.10
C ASP A 201 6.01 14.53 -29.73
N LYS A 202 6.28 15.08 -30.92
CA LYS A 202 5.32 15.94 -31.65
C LYS A 202 4.02 15.24 -32.08
N PHE A 203 3.96 13.91 -32.00
CA PHE A 203 2.79 13.09 -32.28
C PHE A 203 1.94 12.82 -31.02
N GLY A 204 2.39 13.28 -29.85
CA GLY A 204 1.70 13.15 -28.57
C GLY A 204 2.07 11.89 -27.78
N GLY A 205 3.09 11.14 -28.20
CA GLY A 205 3.60 10.02 -27.40
C GLY A 205 4.31 10.53 -26.15
N VAL A 206 3.97 9.96 -24.99
CA VAL A 206 4.63 10.22 -23.70
C VAL A 206 5.52 9.04 -23.35
N TRP A 207 6.79 9.30 -23.06
CA TRP A 207 7.81 8.28 -22.83
C TRP A 207 8.40 8.44 -21.44
N GLU A 208 8.58 7.32 -20.74
CA GLU A 208 9.35 7.30 -19.49
C GLU A 208 10.82 7.59 -19.82
N GLY A 209 11.32 8.71 -19.32
CA GLY A 209 12.73 9.05 -19.36
C GLY A 209 13.45 8.39 -18.20
N ARG A 210 13.82 9.17 -17.19
CA ARG A 210 14.64 8.72 -16.05
C ARG A 210 14.03 7.52 -15.30
N TYR A 211 14.85 6.49 -15.05
CA TYR A 211 14.40 5.19 -14.53
C TYR A 211 13.63 5.31 -13.21
N GLY A 212 12.38 4.85 -13.22
CA GLY A 212 11.50 4.85 -12.05
C GLY A 212 10.65 6.11 -11.91
N GLY A 213 10.77 7.09 -12.81
CA GLY A 213 10.00 8.34 -12.80
C GLY A 213 8.48 8.12 -12.80
N THR A 214 8.02 6.99 -13.35
CA THR A 214 6.59 6.63 -13.36
C THR A 214 6.07 6.05 -12.04
N THR A 215 6.93 5.72 -11.08
CA THR A 215 6.57 5.02 -9.82
C THR A 215 7.04 5.75 -8.57
N ARG A 216 8.10 6.54 -8.66
CA ARG A 216 8.74 7.25 -7.55
C ARG A 216 9.04 8.69 -7.95
N ASP A 217 9.21 9.54 -6.95
CA ASP A 217 9.63 10.94 -7.14
C ASP A 217 11.13 10.97 -7.40
N ILE A 218 11.50 10.65 -8.63
CA ILE A 218 12.90 10.62 -9.06
C ILE A 218 13.36 12.05 -9.36
N SER A 219 14.44 12.49 -8.71
CA SER A 219 15.08 13.75 -9.06
C SER A 219 15.59 13.67 -10.50
N GLY A 220 15.45 14.74 -11.29
CA GLY A 220 16.02 14.83 -12.63
C GLY A 220 17.50 15.21 -12.67
N ALA A 221 17.99 15.51 -13.86
CA ALA A 221 19.22 16.26 -14.15
C ALA A 221 18.93 17.18 -15.34
N HIS A 222 17.92 18.04 -15.19
CA HIS A 222 17.34 18.84 -16.26
C HIS A 222 17.27 20.33 -15.95
N ALA A 223 17.27 20.75 -14.69
CA ALA A 223 17.18 22.16 -14.29
C ALA A 223 17.76 22.31 -12.88
N ALA A 224 19.08 22.39 -12.76
CA ALA A 224 19.74 22.60 -11.49
C ALA A 224 19.46 24.02 -10.96
N PRO A 225 19.28 24.23 -9.64
CA PRO A 225 19.25 23.25 -8.54
C PRO A 225 17.85 22.69 -8.21
N PHE A 226 16.91 22.75 -9.16
CA PHE A 226 15.49 22.45 -8.93
C PHE A 226 15.11 20.98 -9.16
N ASN A 227 16.04 20.11 -9.50
CA ASN A 227 15.72 18.73 -9.90
C ASN A 227 15.11 17.91 -8.75
N SER A 228 15.55 18.14 -7.51
CA SER A 228 15.00 17.49 -6.33
C SER A 228 13.62 18.00 -5.89
N SER A 229 13.17 19.13 -6.42
CA SER A 229 11.87 19.75 -6.08
C SER A 229 10.87 19.76 -7.25
N SER A 230 11.25 19.21 -8.40
CA SER A 230 10.44 19.22 -9.61
C SER A 230 10.56 17.92 -10.39
N PHE A 231 9.77 17.79 -11.45
CA PHE A 231 10.02 16.80 -12.50
C PHE A 231 10.05 17.49 -13.85
N GLY A 232 10.95 17.03 -14.71
CA GLY A 232 11.19 17.60 -16.03
C GLY A 232 10.47 16.82 -17.12
N ILE A 233 9.85 17.54 -18.05
CA ILE A 233 9.31 16.98 -19.30
C ILE A 233 9.98 17.67 -20.48
N SER A 234 10.70 16.93 -21.33
CA SER A 234 11.27 17.49 -22.56
C SER A 234 10.44 17.15 -23.78
N VAL A 235 10.01 18.17 -24.52
CA VAL A 235 9.32 18.01 -25.80
C VAL A 235 10.35 17.91 -26.92
N LEU A 236 10.34 16.81 -27.67
CA LEU A 236 11.28 16.60 -28.78
C LEU A 236 11.02 17.61 -29.91
N GLY A 237 12.00 18.47 -30.18
CA GLY A 237 12.00 19.47 -31.24
C GLY A 237 12.29 20.90 -30.79
N ASP A 238 12.57 21.81 -31.73
CA ASP A 238 12.76 23.24 -31.45
C ASP A 238 11.44 24.02 -31.60
N PHE A 239 11.00 24.72 -30.55
CA PHE A 239 9.77 25.50 -30.53
C PHE A 239 10.01 27.01 -30.39
N THR A 240 11.20 27.48 -30.77
CA THR A 240 11.52 28.91 -30.82
C THR A 240 10.61 29.64 -31.81
N SER A 241 10.42 29.08 -33.00
CA SER A 241 9.55 29.64 -34.04
C SER A 241 8.44 28.67 -34.50
N TYR A 242 8.67 27.36 -34.39
CA TYR A 242 7.73 26.31 -34.77
C TYR A 242 6.63 26.15 -33.71
N THR A 243 5.36 26.17 -34.15
CA THR A 243 4.22 26.01 -33.25
C THR A 243 4.02 24.53 -32.92
N PRO A 244 4.02 24.13 -31.63
CA PRO A 244 3.71 22.76 -31.24
C PRO A 244 2.39 22.26 -31.83
N PRO A 245 2.34 21.06 -32.45
CA PRO A 245 1.09 20.44 -32.87
C PRO A 245 0.17 20.18 -31.67
N ALA A 246 -1.16 20.18 -31.88
CA ALA A 246 -2.14 20.03 -30.80
C ALA A 246 -1.97 18.75 -29.93
N ALA A 247 -1.30 17.72 -30.45
CA ALA A 247 -0.99 16.50 -29.70
C ALA A 247 0.01 16.74 -28.55
N VAL A 248 0.90 17.73 -28.68
CA VAL A 248 1.91 18.07 -27.66
C VAL A 248 1.27 18.63 -26.37
N PRO A 249 0.48 19.73 -26.40
CA PRO A 249 -0.16 20.23 -25.19
C PRO A 249 -1.09 19.18 -24.57
N ALA A 250 -1.84 18.41 -25.38
CA ALA A 250 -2.69 17.33 -24.85
C ALA A 250 -1.90 16.26 -24.06
N ALA A 251 -0.70 15.90 -24.54
CA ALA A 251 0.20 14.98 -23.85
C ALA A 251 0.77 15.59 -22.56
N LEU A 252 1.18 16.86 -22.61
CA LEU A 252 1.65 17.62 -21.44
C LEU A 252 0.55 17.72 -20.37
N ASP A 253 -0.67 18.08 -20.74
CA ASP A 253 -1.82 18.19 -19.84
C ASP A 253 -2.05 16.89 -19.07
N GLY A 254 -2.00 15.76 -19.78
CA GLY A 254 -2.19 14.43 -19.22
C GLY A 254 -1.10 14.05 -18.21
N VAL A 255 0.18 14.18 -18.59
CA VAL A 255 1.30 13.78 -17.72
C VAL A 255 1.47 14.72 -16.53
N ILE A 256 1.35 16.03 -16.74
CA ILE A 256 1.44 17.05 -15.68
C ILE A 256 0.28 16.89 -14.72
N GLY A 257 -0.94 16.79 -15.25
CA GLY A 257 -2.15 16.61 -14.46
C GLY A 257 -2.05 15.36 -13.59
N TRP A 258 -1.73 14.22 -14.18
CA TRP A 258 -1.55 12.97 -13.43
C TRP A 258 -0.48 13.09 -12.35
N ARG A 259 0.72 13.59 -12.69
CA ARG A 259 1.86 13.56 -11.79
C ARG A 259 1.68 14.49 -10.59
N LEU A 260 1.23 15.72 -10.83
CA LEU A 260 0.88 16.67 -9.76
C LEU A 260 -0.36 16.21 -8.98
N GLY A 261 -1.27 15.49 -9.64
CA GLY A 261 -2.47 14.93 -9.03
C GLY A 261 -2.14 13.91 -7.95
N LEU A 262 -1.13 13.05 -8.16
CA LEU A 262 -0.63 12.12 -7.13
C LEU A 262 -0.14 12.83 -5.85
N LYS A 263 0.18 14.12 -5.93
CA LYS A 263 0.67 14.96 -4.83
C LYS A 263 -0.39 15.91 -4.27
N GLY A 264 -1.58 15.94 -4.85
CA GLY A 264 -2.61 16.92 -4.49
C GLY A 264 -2.15 18.35 -4.75
N ILE A 265 -1.36 18.58 -5.80
CA ILE A 265 -0.89 19.90 -6.22
C ILE A 265 -1.75 20.38 -7.40
N ASP A 266 -2.19 21.65 -7.36
CA ASP A 266 -2.98 22.27 -8.42
C ASP A 266 -2.05 22.78 -9.54
N PRO A 267 -2.14 22.27 -10.80
CA PRO A 267 -1.29 22.71 -11.90
C PRO A 267 -1.47 24.20 -12.24
N ALA A 268 -2.64 24.77 -11.93
CA ALA A 268 -2.90 26.21 -12.10
C ALA A 268 -2.58 27.03 -10.84
N GLY A 269 -2.06 26.40 -9.79
CA GLY A 269 -1.63 27.05 -8.56
C GLY A 269 -0.19 27.54 -8.62
N THR A 270 0.29 28.02 -7.48
CA THR A 270 1.69 28.41 -7.26
C THR A 270 2.34 27.53 -6.21
N THR A 271 3.67 27.48 -6.23
CA THR A 271 4.49 26.76 -5.25
C THR A 271 5.73 27.57 -4.92
N TYR A 272 6.37 27.26 -3.79
CA TYR A 272 7.66 27.83 -3.42
C TYR A 272 8.79 26.89 -3.83
N LEU A 273 9.72 27.39 -4.63
CA LEU A 273 10.96 26.72 -5.00
C LEU A 273 12.12 27.46 -4.33
N GLU A 274 12.96 26.74 -3.60
CA GLU A 274 14.14 27.33 -2.97
C GLU A 274 15.12 27.82 -4.03
N GLY A 275 15.63 29.05 -3.89
CA GLY A 275 16.46 29.72 -4.90
C GLY A 275 15.69 30.58 -5.90
N GLU A 276 14.42 30.27 -6.16
CA GLU A 276 13.57 30.97 -7.14
C GLU A 276 12.46 31.81 -6.48
N GLY A 277 11.84 31.29 -5.41
CA GLY A 277 10.73 31.94 -4.72
C GLY A 277 9.36 31.36 -5.09
N THR A 278 8.32 32.19 -5.09
CA THR A 278 6.95 31.74 -5.41
C THR A 278 6.71 31.81 -6.91
N SER A 279 6.55 30.64 -7.53
CA SER A 279 6.38 30.51 -8.99
C SER A 279 5.15 29.66 -9.33
N PRO A 280 4.64 29.73 -10.57
CA PRO A 280 3.60 28.81 -11.02
C PRO A 280 4.01 27.34 -10.81
N THR A 281 3.05 26.44 -10.63
CA THR A 281 3.34 25.02 -10.45
C THR A 281 3.85 24.36 -11.73
N VAL A 282 3.50 24.90 -12.89
CA VAL A 282 4.01 24.48 -14.20
C VAL A 282 4.75 25.65 -14.82
N ILE A 283 6.04 25.48 -15.10
CA ILE A 283 6.96 26.53 -15.56
C ILE A 283 7.78 26.02 -16.73
N GLY A 284 8.27 26.93 -17.56
CA GLY A 284 9.25 26.62 -18.60
C GLY A 284 10.66 26.65 -18.03
N HIS A 285 11.60 25.98 -18.68
CA HIS A 285 13.00 25.98 -18.23
C HIS A 285 13.59 27.40 -18.09
N ARG A 286 13.33 28.28 -19.07
CA ARG A 286 13.71 29.70 -19.01
C ARG A 286 13.13 30.53 -17.85
N ASP A 287 12.13 30.00 -17.16
CA ASP A 287 11.56 30.69 -16.00
C ASP A 287 12.45 30.52 -14.76
N VAL A 288 13.37 29.54 -14.77
CA VAL A 288 14.21 29.19 -13.61
C VAL A 288 15.71 29.18 -13.90
N ASN A 289 16.10 29.11 -15.18
CA ASN A 289 17.50 29.05 -15.62
C ASN A 289 17.72 29.99 -16.83
N GLN A 290 18.98 30.38 -17.08
CA GLN A 290 19.33 31.29 -18.19
C GLN A 290 19.40 30.55 -19.53
N THR A 291 18.24 30.35 -20.17
CA THR A 291 18.13 29.55 -21.40
C THR A 291 17.06 30.07 -22.36
N SER A 292 17.15 29.68 -23.64
CA SER A 292 16.06 29.82 -24.60
C SER A 292 15.03 28.66 -24.53
N CYS A 293 15.30 27.59 -23.78
CA CYS A 293 14.37 26.48 -23.57
C CYS A 293 13.10 26.93 -22.79
N PRO A 294 11.86 26.54 -23.13
CA PRO A 294 11.45 25.54 -24.12
C PRO A 294 11.08 26.12 -25.50
N GLY A 295 11.67 27.26 -25.89
CA GLY A 295 11.30 28.01 -27.09
C GLY A 295 10.06 28.91 -26.90
N ALA A 296 9.97 30.00 -27.68
CA ALA A 296 8.96 31.03 -27.49
C ALA A 296 7.52 30.55 -27.75
N ARG A 297 7.31 29.61 -28.67
CA ARG A 297 5.97 29.08 -29.01
C ARG A 297 5.42 28.17 -27.93
N LEU A 298 6.25 27.27 -27.39
CA LEU A 298 5.83 26.34 -26.33
C LEU A 298 5.70 27.06 -24.98
N HIS A 299 6.61 28.00 -24.67
CA HIS A 299 6.50 28.84 -23.47
C HIS A 299 5.19 29.64 -23.43
N ALA A 300 4.77 30.21 -24.56
CA ALA A 300 3.50 30.93 -24.67
C ALA A 300 2.25 30.05 -24.39
N MET A 301 2.37 28.73 -24.47
CA MET A 301 1.29 27.77 -24.17
C MET A 301 1.19 27.40 -22.69
N LEU A 302 2.18 27.74 -21.85
CA LEU A 302 2.19 27.36 -20.43
C LEU A 302 0.91 27.78 -19.66
N PRO A 303 0.32 28.98 -19.88
CA PRO A 303 -0.94 29.34 -19.23
C PRO A 303 -2.13 28.41 -19.57
N SER A 304 -2.26 27.98 -20.83
CA SER A 304 -3.31 27.03 -21.21
C SER A 304 -3.01 25.63 -20.66
N ILE A 305 -1.76 25.17 -20.74
CA ILE A 305 -1.33 23.87 -20.19
C ILE A 305 -1.64 23.77 -18.69
N ARG A 306 -1.41 24.84 -17.92
CA ARG A 306 -1.80 24.89 -16.48
C ARG A 306 -3.31 24.64 -16.30
N THR A 307 -4.14 25.26 -17.12
CA THR A 307 -5.60 25.17 -17.04
C THR A 307 -6.08 23.78 -17.46
N ASP A 308 -5.52 23.24 -18.54
CA ASP A 308 -5.94 21.98 -19.14
C ASP A 308 -5.39 20.77 -18.37
N ALA A 309 -4.16 20.85 -17.83
CA ALA A 309 -3.62 19.88 -16.88
C ALA A 309 -4.49 19.79 -15.61
N ARG A 310 -4.97 20.92 -15.09
CA ARG A 310 -5.91 20.96 -13.97
C ARG A 310 -7.25 20.32 -14.34
N ALA A 311 -7.73 20.50 -15.58
CA ALA A 311 -8.92 19.81 -16.06
C ALA A 311 -8.70 18.29 -16.15
N ALA A 312 -7.52 17.87 -16.63
CA ALA A 312 -7.09 16.48 -16.79
C ALA A 312 -6.92 15.74 -15.44
N GLN A 313 -6.62 16.45 -14.35
CA GLN A 313 -6.60 15.89 -12.98
C GLN A 313 -7.94 15.32 -12.51
N GLY A 314 -9.05 15.71 -13.12
CA GLY A 314 -10.36 15.28 -12.65
C GLY A 314 -10.69 15.90 -11.28
N THR A 315 -11.32 15.12 -10.41
CA THR A 315 -11.66 15.55 -9.05
C THR A 315 -10.47 15.31 -8.14
N MET A 316 -10.02 16.38 -7.48
CA MET A 316 -8.93 16.45 -6.51
C MET A 316 -9.32 17.18 -5.22
N LEU A 317 -8.63 16.79 -4.13
CA LEU A 317 -8.47 17.50 -2.86
C LEU A 317 -7.02 17.97 -2.82
N TYR A 318 -6.82 19.29 -2.88
CA TYR A 318 -5.50 19.89 -2.93
C TYR A 318 -4.96 20.17 -1.53
N GLN A 319 -3.65 19.88 -1.35
CA GLN A 319 -2.83 20.17 -0.18
C GLN A 319 -3.57 20.05 1.17
N PRO A 320 -4.18 18.89 1.47
CA PRO A 320 -4.90 18.72 2.72
C PRO A 320 -3.92 18.78 3.90
N SER A 321 -4.25 19.57 4.90
CA SER A 321 -3.42 19.80 6.09
C SER A 321 -4.25 19.72 7.36
N ILE A 322 -3.66 19.20 8.44
CA ILE A 322 -4.29 19.15 9.77
C ILE A 322 -3.64 20.18 10.68
N ASN A 323 -4.46 20.95 11.42
CA ASN A 323 -3.95 22.03 12.27
C ASN A 323 -3.15 21.55 13.49
N ARG A 324 -3.25 20.26 13.87
CA ARG A 324 -2.53 19.66 14.99
C ARG A 324 -2.52 18.14 14.92
N THR A 325 -1.49 17.55 15.49
CA THR A 325 -1.35 16.10 15.70
C THR A 325 -1.49 15.70 17.18
N ARG A 326 -1.67 16.67 18.07
CA ARG A 326 -1.99 16.46 19.49
C ARG A 326 -3.18 17.32 19.92
N TYR A 327 -4.19 16.72 20.54
CA TYR A 327 -5.43 17.39 20.98
C TYR A 327 -5.68 17.15 22.47
N GLY A 328 -5.84 18.23 23.24
CA GLY A 328 -6.27 18.19 24.64
C GLY A 328 -7.72 18.64 24.80
N TYR A 329 -8.45 18.06 25.75
CA TYR A 329 -9.83 18.46 26.03
C TYR A 329 -9.98 19.96 26.30
N GLY A 330 -11.02 20.56 25.72
CA GLY A 330 -11.32 21.99 25.86
C GLY A 330 -10.48 22.92 24.98
N SER A 331 -9.52 22.40 24.21
CA SER A 331 -8.87 23.17 23.14
C SER A 331 -9.79 23.36 21.94
N ALA A 332 -9.49 24.33 21.07
CA ALA A 332 -10.12 24.42 19.75
C ALA A 332 -10.00 23.07 19.03
N GLY A 333 -11.04 22.66 18.30
CA GLY A 333 -11.10 21.34 17.67
C GLY A 333 -9.95 21.04 16.70
N VAL A 334 -9.94 19.80 16.23
CA VAL A 334 -9.08 19.35 15.14
C VAL A 334 -9.71 19.80 13.83
N THR A 335 -8.96 20.50 13.00
CA THR A 335 -9.44 21.02 11.72
C THR A 335 -8.54 20.52 10.62
N VAL A 336 -9.14 19.94 9.58
CA VAL A 336 -8.49 19.64 8.31
C VAL A 336 -8.85 20.74 7.31
N ALA A 337 -7.86 21.43 6.76
CA ALA A 337 -8.01 22.43 5.72
C ALA A 337 -7.55 21.86 4.36
N THR A 338 -8.28 22.13 3.29
CA THR A 338 -7.97 21.67 1.93
C THR A 338 -8.71 22.53 0.91
N ALA A 339 -8.45 22.32 -0.38
CA ALA A 339 -9.25 22.90 -1.46
C ALA A 339 -9.77 21.83 -2.41
N ALA A 340 -11.02 21.98 -2.86
CA ALA A 340 -11.57 21.14 -3.91
C ALA A 340 -11.24 21.72 -5.29
N SER A 341 -10.86 20.87 -6.24
CA SER A 341 -10.74 21.23 -7.66
C SER A 341 -12.08 21.57 -8.33
N ARG A 342 -13.16 20.92 -7.88
CA ARG A 342 -14.53 21.05 -8.42
C ARG A 342 -15.54 20.60 -7.37
N ALA A 343 -16.82 20.57 -7.74
CA ALA A 343 -17.87 20.10 -6.85
C ALA A 343 -17.62 18.64 -6.40
N LEU A 344 -17.72 18.37 -5.09
CA LEU A 344 -17.55 17.05 -4.51
C LEU A 344 -18.35 16.89 -3.21
N THR A 345 -18.59 15.64 -2.82
CA THR A 345 -19.01 15.30 -1.45
C THR A 345 -17.78 14.87 -0.67
N TRP A 346 -17.62 15.40 0.55
CA TRP A 346 -16.52 15.04 1.42
C TRP A 346 -17.03 14.33 2.68
N ARG A 347 -16.15 13.52 3.29
CA ARG A 347 -16.39 12.85 4.57
C ARG A 347 -15.12 12.88 5.40
N LEU A 348 -15.23 13.39 6.64
CA LEU A 348 -14.20 13.31 7.67
C LEU A 348 -14.55 12.16 8.62
N THR A 349 -13.64 11.22 8.75
CA THR A 349 -13.82 10.00 9.56
C THR A 349 -12.74 9.97 10.63
N VAL A 350 -13.12 9.82 11.89
CA VAL A 350 -12.19 9.65 13.01
C VAL A 350 -12.33 8.23 13.52
N THR A 351 -11.25 7.46 13.46
CA THR A 351 -11.23 6.06 13.93
C THR A 351 -10.26 5.93 15.10
N SER A 352 -10.58 5.01 16.00
CA SER A 352 -9.66 4.56 17.04
C SER A 352 -9.24 3.13 16.73
N PRO A 353 -8.00 2.71 17.05
CA PRO A 353 -7.65 1.28 17.06
C PRO A 353 -8.54 0.48 18.04
N CYS A 354 -9.26 1.18 18.92
CA CYS A 354 -10.13 0.62 19.94
C CYS A 354 -11.61 0.52 19.49
N SER A 355 -11.95 0.82 18.22
CA SER A 355 -13.33 0.77 17.71
C SER A 355 -13.41 0.11 16.33
N ASP A 356 -14.42 -0.73 16.11
CA ASP A 356 -14.63 -1.44 14.82
C ASP A 356 -15.23 -0.55 13.71
N GLY A 357 -15.42 0.74 14.00
CA GLY A 357 -15.94 1.76 13.09
C GLY A 357 -15.51 3.17 13.53
N PRO A 358 -15.93 4.22 12.80
CA PRO A 358 -15.64 5.59 13.19
C PRO A 358 -16.20 5.92 14.57
N VAL A 359 -15.36 6.50 15.44
CA VAL A 359 -15.81 7.11 16.70
C VAL A 359 -16.52 8.43 16.46
N ALA A 360 -16.18 9.10 15.36
CA ALA A 360 -16.86 10.29 14.88
C ALA A 360 -16.80 10.35 13.36
N GLU A 361 -17.86 10.86 12.76
CA GLU A 361 -17.93 11.07 11.33
C GLU A 361 -18.69 12.36 11.04
N SER A 362 -18.21 13.14 10.09
CA SER A 362 -18.93 14.26 9.51
C SER A 362 -18.80 14.23 8.00
N SER A 363 -19.79 14.80 7.31
CA SER A 363 -19.78 14.89 5.85
C SER A 363 -20.39 16.19 5.39
N GLY A 364 -20.08 16.59 4.16
CA GLY A 364 -20.62 17.79 3.56
C GLY A 364 -20.44 17.80 2.06
N LYS A 365 -20.92 18.87 1.42
CA LYS A 365 -20.79 19.08 -0.02
C LYS A 365 -20.05 20.37 -0.27
N ARG A 366 -19.16 20.33 -1.25
CA ARG A 366 -18.57 21.51 -1.87
C ARG A 366 -19.21 21.67 -3.25
N SER A 367 -19.80 22.84 -3.52
CA SER A 367 -20.56 23.11 -4.75
C SER A 367 -19.72 23.47 -5.96
N GLY A 368 -18.41 23.71 -5.78
CA GLY A 368 -17.48 24.08 -6.84
C GLY A 368 -16.04 24.08 -6.35
N ALA A 369 -15.13 24.62 -7.15
CA ALA A 369 -13.73 24.74 -6.73
C ALA A 369 -13.57 25.62 -5.47
N GLY A 370 -12.47 25.45 -4.75
CA GLY A 370 -12.01 26.34 -3.69
C GLY A 370 -11.85 25.70 -2.31
N ALA A 371 -11.30 26.50 -1.39
CA ALA A 371 -10.96 26.09 -0.04
C ALA A 371 -12.18 25.73 0.82
N PHE A 372 -12.00 24.74 1.70
CA PHE A 372 -12.94 24.40 2.76
C PHE A 372 -12.23 23.75 3.94
N THR A 373 -12.93 23.65 5.06
CA THR A 373 -12.45 22.95 6.26
C THR A 373 -13.44 21.88 6.70
N ALA A 374 -12.90 20.81 7.29
CA ALA A 374 -13.66 19.79 7.99
C ALA A 374 -13.11 19.67 9.41
N SER A 375 -14.00 19.81 10.40
CA SER A 375 -13.60 19.90 11.80
C SER A 375 -14.19 18.79 12.64
N TRP A 376 -13.44 18.39 13.67
CA TRP A 376 -13.85 17.47 14.70
C TRP A 376 -13.52 18.04 16.08
N ASN A 377 -14.47 17.97 17.01
CA ASN A 377 -14.40 18.61 18.33
C ASN A 377 -13.90 17.69 19.45
N GLY A 378 -13.35 16.52 19.13
CA GLY A 378 -12.91 15.55 20.13
C GLY A 378 -14.04 14.69 20.72
N ARG A 379 -15.26 14.77 20.17
CA ARG A 379 -16.44 14.05 20.69
C ARG A 379 -16.93 12.97 19.75
N ARG A 380 -17.60 11.98 20.31
CA ARG A 380 -18.36 10.96 19.58
C ARG A 380 -19.68 11.53 19.05
N ALA A 381 -20.38 10.73 18.24
CA ALA A 381 -21.73 11.04 17.76
C ALA A 381 -22.75 11.24 18.90
N ASP A 382 -22.55 10.57 20.05
CA ASP A 382 -23.40 10.72 21.25
C ASP A 382 -23.08 11.98 22.08
N GLY A 383 -22.12 12.80 21.64
CA GLY A 383 -21.69 14.02 22.32
C GLY A 383 -20.66 13.81 23.44
N SER A 384 -20.34 12.56 23.83
CA SER A 384 -19.29 12.27 24.82
C SER A 384 -17.89 12.54 24.25
N PHE A 385 -16.93 12.92 25.11
CA PHE A 385 -15.53 13.00 24.69
C PHE A 385 -14.99 11.60 24.38
N VAL A 386 -14.20 11.49 23.30
CA VAL A 386 -13.43 10.26 23.08
C VAL A 386 -12.34 10.13 24.14
N PRO A 387 -11.98 8.93 24.59
CA PRO A 387 -10.95 8.72 25.60
C PRO A 387 -9.58 9.19 25.09
N PRO A 388 -8.63 9.45 25.99
CA PRO A 388 -7.24 9.64 25.60
C PRO A 388 -6.72 8.44 24.81
N GLY A 389 -5.81 8.69 23.87
CA GLY A 389 -5.24 7.67 23.02
C GLY A 389 -4.97 8.16 21.61
N ARG A 390 -4.50 7.24 20.76
CA ARG A 390 -4.20 7.51 19.35
C ARG A 390 -5.43 7.31 18.48
N TYR A 391 -5.63 8.23 17.55
CA TYR A 391 -6.72 8.23 16.58
C TYR A 391 -6.17 8.45 15.17
N THR A 392 -6.92 7.99 14.18
CA THR A 392 -6.69 8.31 12.77
C THR A 392 -7.80 9.22 12.29
N VAL A 393 -7.44 10.38 11.77
CA VAL A 393 -8.36 11.33 11.14
C VAL A 393 -8.19 11.20 9.64
N THR A 394 -9.27 10.86 8.92
CA THR A 394 -9.24 10.65 7.46
C THR A 394 -10.24 11.55 6.79
N LEU A 395 -9.79 12.38 5.85
CA LEU A 395 -10.65 13.15 4.95
C LEU A 395 -10.73 12.42 3.60
N THR A 396 -11.95 12.18 3.14
CA THR A 396 -12.22 11.63 1.81
C THR A 396 -13.06 12.57 0.97
N GLY A 397 -12.85 12.56 -0.34
CA GLY A 397 -13.62 13.32 -1.33
C GLY A 397 -14.06 12.42 -2.50
N ALA A 398 -15.28 12.63 -2.97
CA ALA A 398 -15.86 11.86 -4.08
C ALA A 398 -16.69 12.77 -5.02
N SER A 399 -16.53 12.58 -6.34
CA SER A 399 -17.42 13.13 -7.36
C SER A 399 -18.34 12.06 -7.96
N GLY A 400 -19.62 12.40 -8.15
CA GLY A 400 -20.65 11.50 -8.70
C GLY A 400 -21.36 10.63 -7.66
N THR A 401 -22.43 9.94 -8.09
CA THR A 401 -23.15 8.93 -7.31
C THR A 401 -22.81 7.52 -7.83
N GLY A 402 -22.51 6.57 -6.94
CA GLY A 402 -22.28 5.15 -7.29
C GLY A 402 -20.82 4.69 -7.44
N THR A 403 -20.61 3.54 -8.08
CA THR A 403 -19.36 2.75 -8.15
C THR A 403 -18.22 3.33 -9.01
N ARG A 404 -18.40 4.53 -9.60
CA ARG A 404 -17.39 5.25 -10.40
C ARG A 404 -16.71 6.41 -9.66
N ALA A 405 -16.93 6.57 -8.36
CA ALA A 405 -16.30 7.62 -7.58
C ALA A 405 -14.81 7.31 -7.34
N THR A 406 -13.91 8.14 -7.86
CA THR A 406 -12.50 8.15 -7.42
C THR A 406 -12.45 8.68 -5.99
N ALA A 407 -12.13 7.81 -5.03
CA ALA A 407 -12.01 8.19 -3.63
C ALA A 407 -10.62 8.79 -3.39
N LEU A 408 -10.57 10.11 -3.25
CA LEU A 408 -9.39 10.81 -2.74
C LEU A 408 -9.36 10.63 -1.23
N SER A 409 -8.20 10.35 -0.65
CA SER A 409 -8.08 10.15 0.79
C SER A 409 -6.79 10.74 1.32
N SER A 410 -6.89 11.41 2.47
CA SER A 410 -5.73 11.86 3.25
C SER A 410 -5.98 11.55 4.71
N SER A 411 -4.96 11.00 5.37
CA SER A 411 -5.07 10.49 6.74
C SER A 411 -3.93 11.02 7.59
N TRP A 412 -4.25 11.39 8.83
CA TRP A 412 -3.29 11.84 9.85
C TRP A 412 -3.47 11.04 11.13
N THR A 413 -2.36 10.91 11.86
CA THR A 413 -2.38 10.39 13.23
C THR A 413 -2.55 11.53 14.21
N LEU A 414 -3.44 11.36 15.19
CA LEU A 414 -3.74 12.34 16.22
C LEU A 414 -3.70 11.68 17.61
N ASP A 415 -2.92 12.25 18.52
CA ASP A 415 -2.91 11.85 19.93
C ASP A 415 -3.88 12.74 20.73
N VAL A 416 -4.92 12.12 21.30
CA VAL A 416 -5.83 12.75 22.26
C VAL A 416 -5.26 12.57 23.66
N VAL A 417 -4.99 13.67 24.35
CA VAL A 417 -4.42 13.66 25.70
C VAL A 417 -5.44 14.14 26.74
N ALA A 418 -5.53 13.41 27.85
CA ALA A 418 -6.35 13.76 28.99
C ALA A 418 -5.77 14.92 29.81
N ARG A 419 -6.63 15.59 30.59
CA ARG A 419 -6.20 16.35 31.78
C ARG A 419 -6.00 15.39 32.97
N SER A 420 -5.28 15.83 34.00
CA SER A 420 -4.85 15.07 35.19
C SER A 420 -5.93 14.21 35.87
N ASP A 421 -7.21 14.56 35.71
CA ASP A 421 -8.31 13.94 36.46
C ASP A 421 -9.19 12.99 35.61
N SER A 422 -8.69 12.55 34.44
CA SER A 422 -9.46 11.66 33.57
C SER A 422 -9.29 10.18 33.99
N PRO A 423 -10.35 9.35 33.98
CA PRO A 423 -10.21 7.92 34.25
C PRO A 423 -9.25 7.27 33.24
N PRO A 424 -8.46 6.26 33.64
CA PRO A 424 -7.53 5.61 32.74
C PRO A 424 -8.31 4.96 31.60
N SER A 425 -8.09 5.45 30.39
CA SER A 425 -8.54 4.80 29.17
C SER A 425 -7.63 3.64 28.87
N LEU A 426 -7.84 2.54 29.57
CA LEU A 426 -7.22 1.27 29.23
C LEU A 426 -7.98 0.75 28.01
N CYS A 427 -7.48 1.08 26.82
CA CYS A 427 -7.86 0.38 25.60
C CYS A 427 -7.18 -0.99 25.66
N PRO A 428 -7.91 -2.07 26.00
CA PRO A 428 -7.27 -3.37 26.05
C PRO A 428 -6.80 -3.75 24.65
N PRO A 429 -5.62 -4.40 24.52
CA PRO A 429 -5.26 -5.11 23.31
C PRO A 429 -6.46 -5.90 22.79
N ARG A 430 -6.83 -5.71 21.52
CA ARG A 430 -8.06 -6.27 20.97
C ARG A 430 -7.78 -6.91 19.62
N LEU A 431 -8.23 -8.16 19.48
CA LEU A 431 -8.29 -8.87 18.21
C LEU A 431 -9.73 -8.78 17.72
N SER A 432 -10.00 -7.77 16.89
CA SER A 432 -11.34 -7.52 16.36
C SER A 432 -11.37 -7.40 14.84
N GLY A 433 -12.57 -7.19 14.32
CA GLY A 433 -12.84 -7.00 12.91
C GLY A 433 -14.32 -6.76 12.67
N ARG A 434 -14.67 -6.32 11.46
CA ARG A 434 -16.06 -6.00 11.06
C ARG A 434 -17.05 -7.15 11.24
N ASP A 435 -16.53 -8.39 11.24
CA ASP A 435 -17.28 -9.62 11.40
C ASP A 435 -16.37 -10.70 12.00
N ARG A 436 -16.96 -11.84 12.38
CA ARG A 436 -16.25 -13.00 12.95
C ARG A 436 -15.12 -13.55 12.09
N TYR A 437 -15.19 -13.38 10.76
CA TYR A 437 -14.15 -13.86 9.84
C TYR A 437 -12.92 -12.96 9.92
N ALA A 438 -13.14 -11.64 10.03
CA ALA A 438 -12.07 -10.68 10.29
C ALA A 438 -11.46 -10.85 11.70
N VAL A 439 -12.27 -11.18 12.73
CA VAL A 439 -11.75 -11.54 14.07
C VAL A 439 -10.81 -12.75 13.99
N ALA A 440 -11.18 -13.78 13.22
CA ALA A 440 -10.33 -14.95 13.00
C ALA A 440 -9.01 -14.62 12.31
N VAL A 441 -9.03 -13.70 11.34
CA VAL A 441 -7.81 -13.19 10.69
C VAL A 441 -6.93 -12.45 11.70
N SER A 442 -7.49 -11.59 12.55
CA SER A 442 -6.74 -10.88 13.60
C SER A 442 -6.09 -11.87 14.60
N ALA A 443 -6.81 -12.91 15.02
CA ALA A 443 -6.28 -13.96 15.88
C ALA A 443 -5.19 -14.81 15.18
N ALA A 444 -5.32 -15.07 13.88
CA ALA A 444 -4.30 -15.75 13.10
C ALA A 444 -3.02 -14.91 12.95
N VAL A 445 -3.14 -13.59 12.77
CA VAL A 445 -2.00 -12.66 12.70
C VAL A 445 -1.28 -12.59 14.04
N GLU A 446 -2.04 -12.51 15.14
CA GLU A 446 -1.49 -12.52 16.50
C GLU A 446 -0.73 -13.81 16.80
N LYS A 447 -1.29 -14.97 16.42
CA LYS A 447 -0.62 -16.26 16.60
C LYS A 447 0.71 -16.30 15.85
N ASP A 448 0.67 -16.02 14.56
CA ASP A 448 1.84 -15.95 13.69
C ASP A 448 1.44 -15.32 12.35
N SER A 449 2.07 -14.21 11.95
CA SER A 449 1.82 -13.53 10.68
C SER A 449 2.43 -14.21 9.44
N ARG A 450 3.32 -15.20 9.63
CA ARG A 450 4.15 -15.85 8.59
C ARG A 450 3.75 -17.28 8.26
N THR A 451 3.05 -17.98 9.16
CA THR A 451 2.58 -19.35 8.91
C THR A 451 1.77 -19.45 7.61
N ARG A 452 2.12 -20.44 6.78
CA ARG A 452 1.50 -20.76 5.47
C ARG A 452 0.55 -21.97 5.49
N ARG A 453 0.36 -22.60 6.66
CA ARG A 453 -0.60 -23.69 6.86
C ARG A 453 -1.85 -23.15 7.52
N VAL A 454 -3.02 -23.59 7.06
CA VAL A 454 -4.32 -23.13 7.60
C VAL A 454 -5.19 -24.32 7.98
N VAL A 455 -5.79 -24.26 9.17
CA VAL A 455 -6.99 -25.04 9.50
C VAL A 455 -8.20 -24.17 9.19
N LEU A 456 -9.10 -24.64 8.33
CA LEU A 456 -10.28 -23.90 7.89
C LEU A 456 -11.56 -24.57 8.39
N VAL A 457 -12.38 -23.83 9.13
CA VAL A 457 -13.64 -24.33 9.71
C VAL A 457 -14.81 -23.38 9.47
N ASN A 458 -16.04 -23.88 9.59
CA ASN A 458 -17.23 -23.04 9.44
C ASN A 458 -17.48 -22.21 10.70
N GLY A 459 -17.53 -20.88 10.53
CA GLY A 459 -17.79 -19.92 11.60
C GLY A 459 -19.24 -19.42 11.68
N ALA A 460 -20.12 -19.88 10.79
CA ALA A 460 -21.52 -19.44 10.75
C ALA A 460 -22.31 -19.98 11.95
N SER A 461 -23.21 -19.15 12.50
CA SER A 461 -24.08 -19.56 13.60
C SER A 461 -24.87 -20.83 13.25
N GLY A 462 -24.96 -21.78 14.19
CA GLY A 462 -25.58 -23.09 13.98
C GLY A 462 -24.72 -24.12 13.20
N LYS A 463 -23.54 -23.73 12.70
CA LYS A 463 -22.61 -24.62 11.96
C LYS A 463 -21.23 -24.75 12.62
N MET A 464 -21.09 -24.32 13.87
CA MET A 464 -19.81 -24.25 14.59
C MET A 464 -19.44 -25.52 15.36
N ALA A 465 -20.28 -26.56 15.35
CA ALA A 465 -20.04 -27.74 16.19
C ALA A 465 -18.72 -28.44 15.83
N ASP A 466 -18.45 -28.60 14.53
CA ASP A 466 -17.20 -29.17 14.01
C ASP A 466 -16.00 -28.27 14.31
N ALA A 467 -16.23 -26.98 14.52
CA ALA A 467 -15.16 -26.00 14.76
C ALA A 467 -14.62 -26.06 16.19
N LEU A 468 -15.37 -26.58 17.16
CA LEU A 468 -14.98 -26.63 18.58
C LEU A 468 -13.62 -27.33 18.80
N VAL A 469 -13.28 -28.30 17.95
CA VAL A 469 -12.03 -29.08 18.01
C VAL A 469 -10.86 -28.42 17.26
N ALA A 470 -11.08 -27.31 16.57
CA ALA A 470 -10.14 -26.76 15.60
C ALA A 470 -8.95 -26.01 16.22
N GLY A 471 -9.12 -25.40 17.40
CA GLY A 471 -8.05 -24.67 18.09
C GLY A 471 -6.85 -25.58 18.41
N PRO A 472 -7.04 -26.69 19.14
CA PRO A 472 -5.98 -27.66 19.40
C PRO A 472 -5.39 -28.27 18.13
N LEU A 473 -6.21 -28.58 17.12
CA LEU A 473 -5.70 -29.07 15.84
C LEU A 473 -4.79 -28.04 15.15
N ALA A 474 -5.20 -26.77 15.09
CA ALA A 474 -4.39 -25.72 14.47
C ALA A 474 -3.05 -25.53 15.20
N ARG A 475 -3.00 -25.75 16.52
CA ARG A 475 -1.73 -25.75 17.26
C ARG A 475 -0.89 -26.99 16.96
N SER A 476 -1.51 -28.17 16.95
CA SER A 476 -0.85 -29.45 16.63
C SER A 476 -0.26 -29.48 15.22
N ASP A 477 -0.96 -28.89 14.25
CA ASP A 477 -0.54 -28.83 12.85
C ASP A 477 0.40 -27.64 12.57
N ASP A 478 0.77 -26.83 13.59
CA ASP A 478 1.53 -25.57 13.41
C ASP A 478 0.94 -24.71 12.28
N ALA A 479 -0.39 -24.56 12.33
CA ALA A 479 -1.22 -23.88 11.34
C ALA A 479 -2.01 -22.74 11.99
N VAL A 480 -2.43 -21.74 11.23
CA VAL A 480 -3.39 -20.74 11.75
C VAL A 480 -4.84 -21.20 11.54
N LEU A 481 -5.75 -20.85 12.45
CA LEU A 481 -7.17 -21.13 12.33
C LEU A 481 -7.88 -19.96 11.66
N LEU A 482 -8.53 -20.23 10.52
CA LEU A 482 -9.37 -19.28 9.80
C LEU A 482 -10.81 -19.80 9.69
N LEU A 483 -11.74 -18.87 9.50
CA LEU A 483 -13.17 -19.16 9.40
C LEU A 483 -13.69 -18.97 7.97
N THR A 484 -14.64 -19.82 7.59
CA THR A 484 -15.39 -19.75 6.32
C THR A 484 -16.91 -19.86 6.53
N ARG A 485 -17.69 -19.61 5.48
CA ARG A 485 -19.12 -19.99 5.42
C ARG A 485 -19.25 -21.39 4.80
N ALA A 486 -20.43 -21.98 4.90
CA ALA A 486 -20.69 -23.29 4.30
C ALA A 486 -20.48 -23.31 2.77
N GLY A 487 -21.00 -22.28 2.08
CA GLY A 487 -21.02 -22.23 0.62
C GLY A 487 -19.99 -21.29 -0.03
N SER A 488 -19.29 -20.46 0.76
CA SER A 488 -18.42 -19.42 0.22
C SER A 488 -17.30 -19.00 1.17
N LEU A 489 -16.15 -18.69 0.61
CA LEU A 489 -14.97 -18.17 1.27
C LEU A 489 -15.11 -16.65 1.43
N PRO A 490 -15.21 -16.12 2.67
CA PRO A 490 -15.28 -14.69 2.90
C PRO A 490 -14.10 -13.95 2.26
N ALA A 491 -14.33 -12.77 1.69
CA ALA A 491 -13.28 -11.98 1.04
C ALA A 491 -12.09 -11.70 1.96
N VAL A 492 -12.33 -11.41 3.25
CA VAL A 492 -11.26 -11.17 4.24
C VAL A 492 -10.42 -12.42 4.48
N THR A 493 -11.04 -13.60 4.55
CA THR A 493 -10.36 -14.89 4.65
C THR A 493 -9.54 -15.19 3.39
N ARG A 494 -10.13 -14.98 2.21
CA ARG A 494 -9.45 -15.17 0.92
C ARG A 494 -8.22 -14.27 0.79
N SER A 495 -8.36 -12.98 1.12
CA SER A 495 -7.26 -12.02 1.08
C SER A 495 -6.13 -12.43 2.02
N GLU A 496 -6.45 -12.95 3.20
CA GLU A 496 -5.42 -13.40 4.15
C GLU A 496 -4.67 -14.64 3.66
N ILE A 497 -5.38 -15.60 3.03
CA ILE A 497 -4.79 -16.78 2.39
C ILE A 497 -3.80 -16.36 1.29
N VAL A 498 -4.20 -15.41 0.42
CA VAL A 498 -3.35 -14.88 -0.64
C VAL A 498 -2.16 -14.10 -0.05
N ARG A 499 -2.39 -13.22 0.93
CA ARG A 499 -1.35 -12.40 1.57
C ARG A 499 -0.22 -13.24 2.17
N ARG A 500 -0.57 -14.36 2.80
CA ARG A 500 0.40 -15.29 3.42
C ARG A 500 1.09 -16.20 2.41
N GLY A 501 0.53 -16.35 1.21
CA GLY A 501 0.95 -17.38 0.26
C GLY A 501 0.70 -18.78 0.80
N VAL A 502 -0.50 -19.03 1.32
CA VAL A 502 -0.89 -20.34 1.88
C VAL A 502 -0.88 -21.40 0.79
N THR A 503 -0.17 -22.50 1.02
CA THR A 503 -0.08 -23.64 0.11
C THR A 503 -0.90 -24.83 0.57
N ASP A 504 -1.08 -24.97 1.89
CA ASP A 504 -1.64 -26.15 2.52
C ASP A 504 -2.80 -25.78 3.46
N VAL A 505 -3.98 -26.34 3.20
CA VAL A 505 -5.19 -26.12 3.99
C VAL A 505 -5.78 -27.45 4.48
N THR A 506 -6.00 -27.57 5.79
CA THR A 506 -6.80 -28.63 6.40
C THR A 506 -8.22 -28.12 6.65
N VAL A 507 -9.21 -28.64 5.93
CA VAL A 507 -10.63 -28.34 6.13
C VAL A 507 -11.21 -29.28 7.17
N VAL A 508 -11.86 -28.75 8.22
CA VAL A 508 -12.55 -29.58 9.23
C VAL A 508 -14.05 -29.52 9.03
N GLY A 509 -14.67 -30.70 8.99
CA GLY A 509 -16.09 -30.91 8.77
C GLY A 509 -16.39 -31.41 7.35
N GLY A 510 -17.53 -32.10 7.21
CA GLY A 510 -17.99 -32.61 5.93
C GLY A 510 -18.42 -31.49 4.96
N THR A 511 -18.85 -31.89 3.75
CA THR A 511 -19.26 -30.94 2.70
C THR A 511 -20.49 -30.10 3.05
N ALA A 512 -21.33 -30.56 3.97
CA ALA A 512 -22.45 -29.76 4.53
C ALA A 512 -21.97 -28.61 5.42
N SER A 513 -20.80 -28.74 6.05
CA SER A 513 -20.17 -27.72 6.89
C SER A 513 -19.25 -26.82 6.08
N VAL A 514 -18.45 -27.38 5.17
CA VAL A 514 -17.58 -26.63 4.24
C VAL A 514 -17.66 -27.27 2.85
N SER A 515 -18.44 -26.68 1.97
CA SER A 515 -18.76 -27.24 0.65
C SER A 515 -17.55 -27.35 -0.29
N SER A 516 -17.73 -28.12 -1.36
CA SER A 516 -16.77 -28.21 -2.47
C SER A 516 -16.56 -26.87 -3.19
N THR A 517 -17.52 -25.94 -3.13
CA THR A 517 -17.35 -24.57 -3.66
C THR A 517 -16.25 -23.83 -2.91
N VAL A 518 -16.22 -23.89 -1.58
CA VAL A 518 -15.15 -23.28 -0.79
C VAL A 518 -13.79 -23.88 -1.17
N VAL A 519 -13.72 -25.19 -1.38
CA VAL A 519 -12.48 -25.87 -1.81
C VAL A 519 -12.00 -25.36 -3.19
N ARG A 520 -12.92 -25.14 -4.14
CA ARG A 520 -12.57 -24.53 -5.43
C ARG A 520 -12.05 -23.10 -5.27
N GLU A 521 -12.70 -22.29 -4.42
CA GLU A 521 -12.26 -20.92 -4.14
C GLU A 521 -10.88 -20.86 -3.46
N LEU A 522 -10.55 -21.82 -2.59
CA LEU A 522 -9.20 -21.99 -2.03
C LEU A 522 -8.16 -22.25 -3.12
N ARG A 523 -8.44 -23.18 -4.05
CA ARG A 523 -7.55 -23.48 -5.18
C ARG A 523 -7.35 -22.26 -6.08
N SER A 524 -8.42 -21.53 -6.36
CA SER A 524 -8.34 -20.25 -7.09
C SER A 524 -7.63 -19.13 -6.32
N ALA A 525 -7.35 -19.30 -5.03
CA ALA A 525 -6.55 -18.39 -4.21
C ALA A 525 -5.08 -18.83 -4.11
N GLY A 526 -4.65 -19.87 -4.84
CA GLY A 526 -3.26 -20.35 -4.88
C GLY A 526 -2.95 -21.52 -3.96
N VAL A 527 -3.95 -22.08 -3.27
CA VAL A 527 -3.76 -23.25 -2.39
C VAL A 527 -3.61 -24.52 -3.24
N SER A 528 -2.46 -25.19 -3.12
CA SER A 528 -2.13 -26.40 -3.90
C SER A 528 -2.58 -27.69 -3.21
N ARG A 529 -2.50 -27.77 -1.88
CA ARG A 529 -2.91 -28.94 -1.09
C ARG A 529 -4.12 -28.60 -0.22
N VAL A 530 -5.20 -29.36 -0.39
CA VAL A 530 -6.38 -29.29 0.49
C VAL A 530 -6.65 -30.69 1.04
N GLU A 531 -6.47 -30.84 2.35
CA GLU A 531 -6.87 -32.04 3.08
C GLU A 531 -8.19 -31.78 3.80
N ARG A 532 -8.97 -32.84 4.02
CA ARG A 532 -10.22 -32.75 4.77
C ARG A 532 -10.22 -33.75 5.92
N VAL A 533 -10.57 -33.28 7.12
CA VAL A 533 -10.91 -34.12 8.26
C VAL A 533 -12.43 -34.05 8.42
N GLU A 534 -13.11 -35.10 7.97
CA GLU A 534 -14.58 -35.19 7.97
C GLU A 534 -15.08 -36.43 8.71
N GLY A 535 -16.40 -36.55 8.81
CA GLY A 535 -17.12 -37.66 9.43
C GLY A 535 -18.61 -37.50 9.16
N GLU A 536 -19.39 -38.55 9.35
CA GLU A 536 -20.84 -38.57 9.17
C GLU A 536 -21.56 -37.69 10.20
N SER A 537 -20.92 -37.46 11.35
CA SER A 537 -21.42 -36.59 12.40
C SER A 537 -20.32 -35.73 13.01
N ARG A 538 -20.71 -34.64 13.67
CA ARG A 538 -19.79 -33.78 14.46
C ARG A 538 -18.96 -34.56 15.49
N TYR A 539 -19.52 -35.65 16.03
CA TYR A 539 -18.84 -36.50 17.01
C TYR A 539 -17.74 -37.34 16.34
N GLU A 540 -18.00 -37.82 15.13
CA GLU A 540 -17.01 -38.50 14.32
C GLU A 540 -15.93 -37.55 13.77
N VAL A 541 -16.31 -36.33 13.36
CA VAL A 541 -15.34 -35.28 13.02
C VAL A 541 -14.39 -35.04 14.19
N ALA A 542 -14.91 -34.91 15.42
CA ALA A 542 -14.10 -34.74 16.63
C ALA A 542 -13.17 -35.93 16.90
N ALA A 543 -13.67 -37.17 16.73
CA ALA A 543 -12.87 -38.38 16.83
C ALA A 543 -11.74 -38.41 15.78
N ASN A 544 -12.03 -38.05 14.52
CA ASN A 544 -11.03 -38.03 13.45
C ASN A 544 -9.99 -36.93 13.64
N VAL A 545 -10.38 -35.77 14.18
CA VAL A 545 -9.43 -34.73 14.60
C VAL A 545 -8.53 -35.25 15.73
N ALA A 546 -9.08 -35.95 16.72
CA ALA A 546 -8.30 -36.54 17.80
C ALA A 546 -7.28 -37.58 17.28
N ARG A 547 -7.68 -38.46 16.35
CA ARG A 547 -6.78 -39.41 15.69
C ARG A 547 -5.66 -38.72 14.92
N ARG A 548 -5.98 -37.64 14.19
CA ARG A 548 -4.97 -36.86 13.46
C ARG A 548 -3.95 -36.25 14.42
N MET A 549 -4.40 -35.61 15.49
CA MET A 549 -3.52 -35.04 16.51
C MET A 549 -2.65 -36.10 17.18
N ALA A 550 -3.18 -37.32 17.37
CA ALA A 550 -2.47 -38.43 17.96
C ALA A 550 -1.35 -38.98 17.08
N GLY A 551 -1.49 -38.91 15.74
CA GLY A 551 -0.48 -39.40 14.80
C GLY A 551 -0.13 -40.89 14.98
N GLY A 552 -1.05 -41.69 15.54
CA GLY A 552 -0.84 -43.09 15.89
C GLY A 552 -0.26 -43.34 17.29
N ALA A 553 0.05 -42.30 18.06
CA ALA A 553 0.45 -42.42 19.46
C ALA A 553 -0.77 -42.50 20.41
N PRO A 554 -0.68 -43.19 21.55
CA PRO A 554 -1.73 -43.15 22.57
C PRO A 554 -1.93 -41.73 23.14
N VAL A 555 -3.18 -41.35 23.38
CA VAL A 555 -3.57 -40.10 24.05
C VAL A 555 -4.20 -40.43 25.39
N THR A 556 -3.44 -40.30 26.48
CA THR A 556 -3.91 -40.74 27.81
C THR A 556 -4.92 -39.79 28.47
N ASP A 557 -4.90 -38.52 28.09
CA ASP A 557 -5.69 -37.46 28.70
C ASP A 557 -6.38 -36.63 27.61
N VAL A 558 -7.71 -36.56 27.67
CA VAL A 558 -8.52 -35.76 26.73
C VAL A 558 -9.41 -34.78 27.49
N VAL A 559 -9.86 -33.75 26.78
CA VAL A 559 -10.96 -32.90 27.25
C VAL A 559 -12.21 -33.22 26.43
N ALA A 560 -13.39 -33.02 27.02
CA ALA A 560 -14.65 -33.28 26.36
C ALA A 560 -15.70 -32.20 26.68
N ALA A 561 -16.61 -32.00 25.75
CA ALA A 561 -17.69 -31.02 25.88
C ALA A 561 -18.92 -31.41 25.07
N SER A 562 -20.06 -30.75 25.33
CA SER A 562 -21.27 -30.97 24.54
C SER A 562 -21.10 -30.45 23.11
N GLY A 563 -21.33 -31.31 22.13
CA GLY A 563 -21.40 -30.96 20.71
C GLY A 563 -22.79 -30.51 20.25
N GLN A 564 -23.76 -30.42 21.16
CA GLN A 564 -25.14 -30.06 20.81
C GLN A 564 -25.31 -28.56 20.64
N GLU A 565 -26.08 -28.17 19.63
CA GLU A 565 -26.42 -26.77 19.37
C GLU A 565 -27.09 -26.13 20.60
N GLY A 566 -26.71 -24.89 20.91
CA GLY A 566 -27.16 -24.18 22.12
C GLY A 566 -26.47 -24.62 23.42
N ARG A 567 -25.61 -25.65 23.40
CA ARG A 567 -24.91 -26.19 24.59
C ARG A 567 -23.38 -26.17 24.49
N MET A 568 -22.84 -25.51 23.48
CA MET A 568 -21.39 -25.49 23.19
C MET A 568 -20.59 -24.43 23.95
N ALA A 569 -21.25 -23.43 24.55
CA ALA A 569 -20.56 -22.28 25.16
C ALA A 569 -19.57 -22.71 26.26
N ASP A 570 -19.97 -23.67 27.10
CA ASP A 570 -19.15 -24.25 28.17
C ASP A 570 -17.94 -25.01 27.62
N GLY A 571 -18.06 -25.59 26.43
CA GLY A 571 -16.98 -26.32 25.77
C GLY A 571 -15.95 -25.43 25.09
N LEU A 572 -16.37 -24.32 24.49
CA LEU A 572 -15.48 -23.44 23.71
C LEU A 572 -14.33 -22.86 24.54
N VAL A 573 -14.53 -22.64 25.83
CA VAL A 573 -13.47 -22.14 26.73
C VAL A 573 -12.37 -23.16 27.00
N LEU A 574 -12.59 -24.45 26.68
CA LEU A 574 -11.53 -25.46 26.71
C LEU A 574 -10.55 -25.31 25.54
N SER A 575 -10.92 -24.63 24.45
CA SER A 575 -10.15 -24.63 23.21
C SER A 575 -8.71 -24.13 23.39
N GLY A 576 -8.52 -23.03 24.11
CA GLY A 576 -7.20 -22.49 24.42
C GLY A 576 -6.36 -23.41 25.33
N PRO A 577 -6.84 -23.76 26.53
CA PRO A 577 -6.14 -24.70 27.41
C PRO A 577 -5.84 -26.07 26.77
N ALA A 578 -6.75 -26.61 25.98
CA ALA A 578 -6.55 -27.87 25.26
C ALA A 578 -5.44 -27.73 24.20
N ALA A 579 -5.38 -26.61 23.48
CA ALA A 579 -4.31 -26.31 22.55
C ALA A 579 -2.96 -26.14 23.26
N ALA A 580 -2.93 -25.51 24.44
CA ALA A 580 -1.72 -25.35 25.25
C ALA A 580 -1.17 -26.70 25.75
N LEU A 581 -2.06 -27.61 26.13
CA LEU A 581 -1.72 -28.94 26.66
C LEU A 581 -1.53 -29.99 25.57
N GLY A 582 -1.76 -29.66 24.29
CA GLY A 582 -1.73 -30.63 23.19
C GLY A 582 -2.79 -31.72 23.29
N ARG A 583 -3.94 -31.44 23.92
CA ARG A 583 -5.01 -32.43 24.15
C ARG A 583 -6.14 -32.24 23.14
N PRO A 584 -6.64 -33.33 22.52
CA PRO A 584 -7.79 -33.24 21.64
C PRO A 584 -9.08 -33.00 22.44
N ILE A 585 -10.06 -32.38 21.77
CA ILE A 585 -11.42 -32.21 22.30
C ILE A 585 -12.33 -33.27 21.69
N LEU A 586 -12.94 -34.10 22.52
CA LEU A 586 -14.00 -35.02 22.10
C LEU A 586 -15.38 -34.41 22.37
N LEU A 587 -16.36 -34.75 21.52
CA LEU A 587 -17.71 -34.21 21.64
C LEU A 587 -18.68 -35.25 22.21
N LEU A 588 -19.56 -34.77 23.10
CA LEU A 588 -20.55 -35.56 23.80
C LEU A 588 -21.96 -35.06 23.48
N ARG A 589 -22.96 -35.90 23.73
CA ARG A 589 -24.35 -35.47 23.85
C ARG A 589 -24.68 -35.23 25.32
N SER A 590 -25.77 -34.51 25.59
CA SER A 590 -26.18 -34.21 26.96
C SER A 590 -26.50 -35.45 27.78
N GLY A 591 -26.91 -36.56 27.17
CA GLY A 591 -27.34 -37.77 27.89
C GLY A 591 -26.70 -39.08 27.43
N GLU A 592 -25.75 -39.04 26.48
CA GLU A 592 -25.03 -40.25 26.04
C GLU A 592 -23.61 -39.90 25.56
N VAL A 593 -22.70 -40.89 25.63
CA VAL A 593 -21.43 -40.87 24.90
C VAL A 593 -21.69 -41.41 23.49
N PRO A 594 -21.54 -40.58 22.43
CA PRO A 594 -21.75 -41.05 21.05
C PRO A 594 -20.80 -42.20 20.70
N GLU A 595 -21.25 -43.14 19.86
CA GLU A 595 -20.47 -44.32 19.47
C GLU A 595 -19.08 -43.95 18.92
N ALA A 596 -19.00 -42.97 18.02
CA ALA A 596 -17.73 -42.49 17.47
C ALA A 596 -16.78 -41.94 18.55
N THR A 597 -17.32 -41.30 19.59
CA THR A 597 -16.55 -40.80 20.73
C THR A 597 -16.07 -41.95 21.61
N ALA A 598 -16.92 -42.94 21.90
CA ALA A 598 -16.54 -44.13 22.66
C ALA A 598 -15.45 -44.94 21.94
N ALA A 599 -15.57 -45.11 20.62
CA ALA A 599 -14.57 -45.77 19.79
C ALA A 599 -13.21 -45.05 19.85
N ALA A 600 -13.21 -43.72 19.73
CA ALA A 600 -11.98 -42.92 19.85
C ALA A 600 -11.35 -43.01 21.24
N VAL A 601 -12.16 -43.00 22.31
CA VAL A 601 -11.68 -43.18 23.70
C VAL A 601 -10.94 -44.51 23.86
N ALA A 602 -11.51 -45.59 23.32
CA ALA A 602 -10.90 -46.92 23.38
C ALA A 602 -9.63 -47.01 22.51
N GLU A 603 -9.71 -46.57 21.25
CA GLU A 603 -8.62 -46.65 20.26
C GLU A 603 -7.39 -45.83 20.68
N LEU A 604 -7.60 -44.61 21.17
CA LEU A 604 -6.51 -43.72 21.60
C LEU A 604 -5.95 -44.10 22.98
N GLY A 605 -6.55 -45.07 23.68
CA GLY A 605 -6.10 -45.50 25.01
C GLY A 605 -6.31 -44.43 26.09
N VAL A 606 -7.41 -43.68 26.02
CA VAL A 606 -7.74 -42.60 26.96
C VAL A 606 -7.96 -43.17 28.37
N ARG A 607 -7.30 -42.57 29.36
CA ARG A 607 -7.38 -42.98 30.78
C ARG A 607 -8.03 -41.94 31.67
N ARG A 608 -8.01 -40.67 31.28
CA ARG A 608 -8.65 -39.56 31.99
C ARG A 608 -9.36 -38.63 31.03
N THR A 609 -10.56 -38.23 31.42
CA THR A 609 -11.37 -37.28 30.67
C THR A 609 -11.73 -36.08 31.54
N VAL A 610 -11.55 -34.87 31.03
CA VAL A 610 -12.01 -33.64 31.70
C VAL A 610 -13.19 -33.08 30.93
N VAL A 611 -14.34 -32.92 31.59
CA VAL A 611 -15.60 -32.50 30.94
C VAL A 611 -16.00 -31.11 31.41
N ALA A 612 -16.15 -30.16 30.49
CA ALA A 612 -16.67 -28.83 30.81
C ALA A 612 -18.19 -28.73 30.68
N GLY A 613 -18.82 -28.07 31.66
CA GLY A 613 -20.25 -27.78 31.70
C GLY A 613 -20.96 -28.43 32.88
N GLY A 614 -22.11 -27.84 33.24
CA GLY A 614 -23.00 -28.38 34.27
C GLY A 614 -23.73 -29.65 33.83
N THR A 615 -24.51 -30.26 34.74
CA THR A 615 -25.33 -31.45 34.46
C THR A 615 -26.40 -31.21 33.40
N ALA A 616 -26.84 -29.96 33.24
CA ALA A 616 -27.70 -29.56 32.13
C ALA A 616 -26.99 -29.65 30.78
N THR A 617 -25.67 -29.49 30.68
CA THR A 617 -24.92 -29.51 29.42
C THR A 617 -24.47 -30.92 29.04
N VAL A 618 -24.01 -31.68 30.05
CA VAL A 618 -23.61 -33.09 29.98
C VAL A 618 -24.05 -33.74 31.29
N SER A 619 -24.91 -34.76 31.25
CA SER A 619 -25.52 -35.36 32.44
C SER A 619 -24.51 -36.12 33.30
N ALA A 620 -24.92 -36.55 34.50
CA ALA A 620 -24.02 -37.28 35.40
C ALA A 620 -23.70 -38.69 34.87
N GLU A 621 -24.67 -39.31 34.19
CA GLU A 621 -24.58 -40.64 33.59
C GLU A 621 -23.48 -40.67 32.52
N VAL A 622 -23.43 -39.67 31.64
CA VAL A 622 -22.39 -39.55 30.61
C VAL A 622 -20.97 -39.47 31.20
N LEU A 623 -20.82 -38.87 32.39
CA LEU A 623 -19.53 -38.83 33.06
C LEU A 623 -19.11 -40.18 33.62
N ALA A 624 -20.06 -41.00 34.08
CA ALA A 624 -19.78 -42.33 34.59
C ALA A 624 -19.28 -43.27 33.49
N ASP A 625 -19.72 -43.05 32.24
CA ASP A 625 -19.32 -43.82 31.06
C ASP A 625 -17.92 -43.44 30.52
N LEU A 626 -17.27 -42.42 31.08
CA LEU A 626 -15.98 -41.91 30.61
C LEU A 626 -14.82 -42.28 31.56
N PRO A 627 -13.62 -42.60 31.04
CA PRO A 627 -12.47 -42.96 31.88
C PRO A 627 -12.08 -41.86 32.87
N ARG A 628 -12.15 -42.16 34.17
CA ARG A 628 -11.76 -41.28 35.30
C ARG A 628 -12.19 -39.82 35.09
N ALA A 629 -13.47 -39.62 34.75
CA ALA A 629 -13.97 -38.33 34.33
C ALA A 629 -13.97 -37.30 35.48
N THR A 630 -13.50 -36.08 35.20
CA THR A 630 -13.57 -34.93 36.11
C THR A 630 -14.42 -33.82 35.49
N ARG A 631 -15.38 -33.29 36.25
CA ARG A 631 -16.25 -32.20 35.78
C ARG A 631 -15.68 -30.82 36.12
N LEU A 632 -15.69 -29.91 35.14
CA LEU A 632 -15.49 -28.48 35.32
C LEU A 632 -16.83 -27.76 35.15
N SER A 633 -17.50 -27.46 36.26
CA SER A 633 -18.85 -26.88 36.29
C SER A 633 -18.90 -25.50 36.96
N GLY A 634 -19.98 -24.77 36.71
CA GLY A 634 -20.29 -23.52 37.39
C GLY A 634 -21.78 -23.20 37.29
N THR A 635 -22.24 -22.20 38.06
CA THR A 635 -23.65 -21.76 38.06
C THR A 635 -24.05 -21.02 36.77
N SER A 636 -23.08 -20.66 35.93
CA SER A 636 -23.27 -20.06 34.62
C SER A 636 -22.05 -20.34 33.74
N ARG A 637 -22.17 -20.15 32.42
CA ARG A 637 -21.05 -20.24 31.48
C ARG A 637 -19.86 -19.34 31.83
N TYR A 638 -20.11 -18.20 32.49
CA TYR A 638 -19.07 -17.29 32.98
C TYR A 638 -18.31 -17.87 34.20
N ALA A 639 -19.01 -18.63 35.04
CA ALA A 639 -18.39 -19.36 36.14
C ALA A 639 -17.65 -20.61 35.62
N VAL A 640 -18.18 -21.28 34.58
CA VAL A 640 -17.49 -22.37 33.89
C VAL A 640 -16.17 -21.86 33.28
N SER A 641 -16.15 -20.71 32.61
CA SER A 641 -14.91 -20.15 32.04
C SER A 641 -13.83 -19.90 33.10
N ALA A 642 -14.21 -19.36 34.26
CA ALA A 642 -13.28 -19.17 35.38
C ALA A 642 -12.79 -20.51 35.97
N THR A 643 -13.67 -21.52 36.06
CA THR A 643 -13.31 -22.86 36.55
C THR A 643 -12.35 -23.57 35.60
N VAL A 644 -12.57 -23.44 34.29
CA VAL A 644 -11.66 -23.95 33.26
C VAL A 644 -10.30 -23.26 33.32
N ALA A 645 -10.26 -21.94 33.53
CA ALA A 645 -9.01 -21.21 33.69
C ALA A 645 -8.24 -21.62 34.96
N SER A 646 -8.93 -21.85 36.09
CA SER A 646 -8.31 -22.41 37.31
C SER A 646 -7.76 -23.82 37.08
N TRP A 647 -8.51 -24.68 36.40
CA TRP A 647 -8.04 -26.02 36.06
C TRP A 647 -6.80 -25.95 35.16
N ALA A 648 -6.81 -25.11 34.13
CA ALA A 648 -5.67 -24.91 33.22
C ALA A 648 -4.42 -24.47 33.98
N ARG A 649 -4.55 -23.49 34.89
CA ARG A 649 -3.46 -23.06 35.79
C ARG A 649 -2.92 -24.24 36.61
N GLY A 650 -3.80 -25.07 37.17
CA GLY A 650 -3.41 -26.27 37.92
C GLY A 650 -2.77 -27.37 37.07
N GLN A 651 -2.91 -27.32 35.74
CA GLN A 651 -2.21 -28.19 34.80
C GLN A 651 -0.88 -27.58 34.31
N GLY A 652 -0.49 -26.40 34.80
CA GLY A 652 0.73 -25.70 34.38
C GLY A 652 0.59 -24.87 33.11
N VAL A 653 -0.64 -24.61 32.64
CA VAL A 653 -0.87 -23.66 31.54
C VAL A 653 -0.54 -22.25 32.04
N ASP A 654 0.19 -21.49 31.24
CA ASP A 654 0.49 -20.09 31.53
C ASP A 654 -0.81 -19.25 31.56
N VAL A 655 -0.98 -18.51 32.66
CA VAL A 655 -2.13 -17.65 32.91
C VAL A 655 -1.74 -16.18 33.09
N SER A 656 -0.47 -15.83 32.82
CA SER A 656 0.00 -14.45 32.78
C SER A 656 -0.73 -13.65 31.70
N GLY A 657 -1.06 -14.28 30.57
CA GLY A 657 -1.88 -13.72 29.50
C GLY A 657 -3.19 -14.47 29.28
N VAL A 658 -4.33 -13.77 29.41
CA VAL A 658 -5.67 -14.35 29.17
C VAL A 658 -6.42 -13.67 28.04
N LEU A 659 -7.36 -14.39 27.46
CA LEU A 659 -8.27 -13.90 26.43
C LEU A 659 -9.64 -13.60 27.06
N VAL A 660 -10.24 -12.48 26.68
CA VAL A 660 -11.59 -12.08 27.15
C VAL A 660 -12.52 -12.02 25.96
N SER A 661 -13.59 -12.83 25.99
CA SER A 661 -14.54 -12.93 24.89
C SER A 661 -15.98 -12.85 25.39
N SER A 662 -16.92 -12.60 24.48
CA SER A 662 -18.34 -12.65 24.81
C SER A 662 -18.80 -14.08 25.06
N GLY A 663 -19.47 -14.31 26.18
CA GLY A 663 -20.14 -15.59 26.48
C GLY A 663 -21.50 -15.74 25.79
N VAL A 664 -21.95 -14.80 24.95
CA VAL A 664 -23.28 -14.82 24.33
C VAL A 664 -23.27 -15.65 23.04
N ASP A 665 -24.30 -16.47 22.81
CA ASP A 665 -24.37 -17.44 21.71
C ASP A 665 -24.09 -16.82 20.32
N ALA A 666 -24.62 -15.62 20.06
CA ALA A 666 -24.43 -14.90 18.80
C ALA A 666 -22.97 -14.51 18.51
N ALA A 667 -22.13 -14.43 19.55
CA ALA A 667 -20.74 -13.97 19.50
C ALA A 667 -19.72 -15.09 19.79
N LEU A 668 -20.15 -16.34 19.98
CA LEU A 668 -19.25 -17.47 20.28
C LEU A 668 -18.20 -17.75 19.19
N ALA A 669 -18.41 -17.28 17.97
CA ALA A 669 -17.43 -17.43 16.88
C ALA A 669 -16.13 -16.63 17.14
N ASP A 670 -16.22 -15.56 17.92
CA ASP A 670 -15.05 -14.77 18.33
C ASP A 670 -14.18 -15.61 19.29
N THR A 671 -14.82 -16.31 20.24
CA THR A 671 -14.18 -17.24 21.18
C THR A 671 -13.48 -18.39 20.47
N LEU A 672 -14.15 -19.00 19.48
CA LEU A 672 -13.61 -20.08 18.66
C LEU A 672 -12.26 -19.70 18.05
N SER A 673 -12.15 -18.47 17.52
CA SER A 673 -10.95 -17.97 16.87
C SER A 673 -9.75 -17.84 17.83
N GLY A 674 -10.02 -17.62 19.12
CA GLY A 674 -9.00 -17.49 20.17
C GLY A 674 -8.37 -18.81 20.61
N GLY A 675 -9.00 -19.96 20.34
CA GLY A 675 -8.49 -21.26 20.77
C GLY A 675 -7.06 -21.56 20.27
N GLN A 676 -6.71 -21.09 19.07
CA GLN A 676 -5.39 -21.29 18.47
C GLN A 676 -4.25 -20.57 19.21
N LEU A 677 -4.56 -19.58 20.05
CA LEU A 677 -3.59 -18.78 20.81
C LEU A 677 -3.11 -19.49 22.09
N ALA A 678 -3.68 -20.68 22.41
CA ALA A 678 -3.24 -21.50 23.53
C ALA A 678 -3.27 -20.79 24.90
N ARG A 679 -4.20 -19.84 25.09
CA ARG A 679 -4.39 -19.07 26.32
C ARG A 679 -5.76 -19.36 26.95
N PRO A 680 -5.92 -19.29 28.29
CA PRO A 680 -7.24 -19.38 28.91
C PRO A 680 -8.20 -18.30 28.38
N ILE A 681 -9.46 -18.69 28.16
CA ILE A 681 -10.52 -17.77 27.69
C ILE A 681 -11.54 -17.55 28.79
N LEU A 682 -11.76 -16.28 29.16
CA LEU A 682 -12.72 -15.85 30.16
C LEU A 682 -13.91 -15.15 29.49
N TYR A 683 -15.12 -15.54 29.87
CA TYR A 683 -16.32 -14.92 29.31
C TYR A 683 -16.75 -13.66 30.05
N VAL A 684 -17.15 -12.66 29.28
CA VAL A 684 -17.88 -11.48 29.74
C VAL A 684 -19.12 -11.25 28.87
N ARG A 685 -19.89 -10.21 29.18
CA ARG A 685 -20.90 -9.68 28.25
C ARG A 685 -20.41 -8.37 27.65
N ALA A 686 -21.09 -7.88 26.63
CA ALA A 686 -20.81 -6.57 26.06
C ALA A 686 -20.79 -5.48 27.14
N ASP A 687 -21.73 -5.52 28.07
CA ASP A 687 -22.03 -4.48 29.05
C ASP A 687 -21.89 -4.92 30.51
N ALA A 688 -21.41 -6.14 30.75
CA ALA A 688 -21.31 -6.68 32.11
C ALA A 688 -20.01 -7.46 32.32
N TYR A 689 -19.40 -7.21 33.48
CA TYR A 689 -18.22 -7.92 33.98
C TYR A 689 -18.66 -8.89 35.10
N PRO A 690 -18.85 -10.19 34.80
CA PRO A 690 -19.41 -11.15 35.75
C PRO A 690 -18.51 -11.32 36.98
N ARG A 691 -19.13 -11.42 38.16
CA ARG A 691 -18.42 -11.54 39.45
C ARG A 691 -17.42 -12.71 39.46
N ALA A 692 -17.78 -13.87 38.90
CA ALA A 692 -16.90 -15.04 38.86
C ALA A 692 -15.58 -14.76 38.13
N VAL A 693 -15.63 -14.05 37.00
CA VAL A 693 -14.44 -13.68 36.24
C VAL A 693 -13.62 -12.61 36.96
N ARG A 694 -14.30 -11.62 37.56
CA ARG A 694 -13.64 -10.60 38.38
C ARG A 694 -12.89 -11.18 39.57
N THR A 695 -13.51 -12.11 40.29
CA THR A 695 -12.90 -12.79 41.43
C THR A 695 -11.72 -13.65 40.99
N TRP A 696 -11.83 -14.35 39.86
CA TRP A 696 -10.74 -15.15 39.34
C TRP A 696 -9.53 -14.29 38.95
N LEU A 697 -9.73 -13.21 38.18
CA LEU A 697 -8.66 -12.33 37.74
C LEU A 697 -7.94 -11.65 38.90
N ALA A 698 -8.69 -11.17 39.91
CA ALA A 698 -8.09 -10.53 41.08
C ALA A 698 -7.22 -11.48 41.94
N GLY A 699 -7.39 -12.81 41.80
CA GLY A 699 -6.58 -13.82 42.48
C GLY A 699 -5.59 -14.56 41.56
N ALA A 700 -5.55 -14.20 40.28
CA ALA A 700 -4.65 -14.77 39.29
C ALA A 700 -3.40 -13.87 39.15
N ALA A 701 -2.24 -14.49 38.90
CA ALA A 701 -1.05 -13.77 38.48
C ALA A 701 -1.15 -13.49 36.97
N THR A 702 -2.14 -12.68 36.59
CA THR A 702 -2.41 -12.30 35.20
C THR A 702 -1.99 -10.85 35.04
N ASP A 703 -1.12 -10.59 34.07
CA ASP A 703 -0.54 -9.27 33.79
C ASP A 703 -1.02 -8.75 32.42
N GLU A 704 -1.49 -9.64 31.54
CA GLU A 704 -1.93 -9.33 30.19
C GLU A 704 -3.37 -9.81 29.91
N VAL A 705 -4.18 -8.92 29.34
CA VAL A 705 -5.54 -9.21 28.87
C VAL A 705 -5.67 -8.78 27.41
N THR A 706 -6.15 -9.70 26.58
CA THR A 706 -6.50 -9.41 25.18
C THR A 706 -7.98 -9.70 24.95
N VAL A 707 -8.71 -8.73 24.41
CA VAL A 707 -10.12 -8.88 24.07
C VAL A 707 -10.28 -9.53 22.69
N LEU A 708 -11.12 -10.55 22.60
CA LEU A 708 -11.55 -11.18 21.35
C LEU A 708 -12.92 -10.67 20.93
N GLY A 709 -13.02 -10.24 19.67
CA GLY A 709 -14.28 -9.75 19.10
C GLY A 709 -14.43 -8.24 19.17
N GLY A 710 -15.47 -7.75 18.51
CA GLY A 710 -15.76 -6.33 18.42
C GLY A 710 -16.33 -5.74 19.71
N THR A 711 -16.53 -4.42 19.69
CA THR A 711 -17.12 -3.64 20.80
C THR A 711 -18.58 -4.00 21.10
N SER A 712 -19.29 -4.57 20.14
CA SER A 712 -20.62 -5.17 20.33
C SER A 712 -20.57 -6.50 21.09
N SER A 713 -19.45 -7.23 21.02
CA SER A 713 -19.22 -8.48 21.77
C SER A 713 -18.73 -8.18 23.19
N VAL A 714 -17.76 -7.26 23.32
CA VAL A 714 -17.16 -6.79 24.58
C VAL A 714 -16.95 -5.28 24.48
N SER A 715 -17.75 -4.48 25.19
CA SER A 715 -17.64 -3.01 25.11
C SER A 715 -16.30 -2.50 25.66
N MET A 716 -15.98 -1.25 25.34
CA MET A 716 -14.82 -0.56 25.91
C MET A 716 -14.90 -0.43 27.43
N VAL A 717 -16.11 -0.25 27.98
CA VAL A 717 -16.32 -0.16 29.43
C VAL A 717 -15.98 -1.49 30.08
N THR A 718 -16.51 -2.59 29.54
CA THR A 718 -16.24 -3.92 30.09
C THR A 718 -14.79 -4.33 29.88
N GLY A 719 -14.23 -4.17 28.67
CA GLY A 719 -12.83 -4.50 28.39
C GLY A 719 -11.85 -3.68 29.22
N GLY A 720 -12.09 -2.37 29.36
CA GLY A 720 -11.28 -1.50 30.21
C GLY A 720 -11.39 -1.84 31.69
N ALA A 721 -12.57 -2.23 32.19
CA ALA A 721 -12.74 -2.70 33.57
C ALA A 721 -12.00 -4.02 33.84
N VAL A 722 -11.92 -4.91 32.85
CA VAL A 722 -11.13 -6.14 32.95
C VAL A 722 -9.64 -5.80 32.97
N LEU A 723 -9.15 -4.97 32.04
CA LEU A 723 -7.74 -4.56 32.02
C LEU A 723 -7.33 -3.83 33.32
N ALA A 724 -8.20 -2.98 33.86
CA ALA A 724 -7.98 -2.32 35.14
C ALA A 724 -7.89 -3.27 36.34
N THR A 725 -8.35 -4.52 36.21
CA THR A 725 -8.23 -5.54 37.28
C THR A 725 -6.82 -6.12 37.33
N VAL A 726 -6.13 -6.20 36.19
CA VAL A 726 -4.80 -6.84 36.06
C VAL A 726 -3.64 -5.86 36.10
N THR A 727 -3.90 -4.56 35.88
CA THR A 727 -2.86 -3.50 35.95
C THR A 727 -2.74 -2.87 37.35
N ARG A 728 -3.40 -3.42 38.37
CA ARG A 728 -3.33 -2.99 39.77
C ARG A 728 -2.57 -4.02 40.58
#